data_AF-A0A6B1GRM4-F1
#
_entry.id   AF-A0A6B1GRM4-F1
#
_cell.length_a   1.000
_cell.length_b   1.000
_cell.length_c   1.000
_cell.angle_alpha   90.00
_cell.angle_beta   90.00
_cell.angle_gamma   90.00
#
_symmetry.space_group_name_H-M   'P 1'
#
loop_
_entity.id
_entity.type
_entity.pdbx_description
1 polymer ?
#
loop_
_entity_poly.entity_id
_entity_poly.type
_entity_poly.pdbx_seq_one_letter_code
_entity_poly.pdbx_strand_id
1 'polypeptide(L)'
;REQVRQLAGMRGLMSKPSGEVIETPIHANFREGLSVLQYFISTHGARKGLADTALKTADSGYLTRRLVDVAQDVIVTEEDCGTIDGIVVGAIMEGGDTLEPLRDRLVGRVSQEDIFDPMTGDQLLSVGDAITEKMANNLQAAGIERAKIRSVLTCETRRGVCAACYGRNLATGRSVDLGEAVGVIAAQSIGEPGTQLTMRTFHFGGTASRVSEQSRHAARNEGWVKLINVATVDSREGALVVVNRNGKLVLVDEAGRELERHPLTYGSHLLVHENQEVKPGTDLVEWDPFTSAILSEVGGHVEFHDIVEGENVREETDKVTGLTERIIVEASQSERRAPALVVAASAVQRPETGVDPGESRRYSLPVGAHLVVNDGAEVHPGDTLAKIPRETTKTKDITGGLPRVQELFEARKPRGEAAVVADIDGIVRLGKEFVKGNRVITVENEAGEAQDYTVARNVHVNVQDGEFVNAGDVLVGETMNIDPRDILRVKGERELQRYLVDKIQEVYRSQSVAINDKHIEVIVRQMMRSVEIEEVGDTDFLIDEQVDRWRFKEENERVTAAGGTPAIGRPLLLGITKASLSTESFISAASFQETTRVLTEAAISGRVDHLRGLKENVIVGRVIPAGTGMDHYHDFHIEDVVYPTPELVADDLYNYDYPEEFIRTMPQVLSEGDN
;
A
#
# COMPACT_ATOMS: atom_id res chain seq x y z
N ARG A 1 -8.56 -20.79 -15.95
CA ARG A 1 -7.48 -21.20 -16.90
C ARG A 1 -6.65 -22.38 -16.36
N GLU A 2 -6.18 -22.34 -15.11
CA GLU A 2 -5.37 -23.45 -14.53
C GLU A 2 -6.11 -24.78 -14.39
N GLN A 3 -7.38 -24.79 -13.95
CA GLN A 3 -8.15 -26.04 -13.85
C GLN A 3 -8.28 -26.74 -15.21
N VAL A 4 -8.46 -25.98 -16.29
CA VAL A 4 -8.50 -26.50 -17.66
C VAL A 4 -7.13 -27.09 -18.05
N ARG A 5 -6.03 -26.42 -17.68
CA ARG A 5 -4.67 -26.95 -17.87
C ARG A 5 -4.48 -28.29 -17.16
N GLN A 6 -4.99 -28.44 -15.93
CA GLN A 6 -4.89 -29.71 -15.19
C GLN A 6 -5.79 -30.82 -15.78
N LEU A 7 -6.94 -30.47 -16.36
CA LEU A 7 -7.88 -31.42 -16.96
C LEU A 7 -7.42 -31.98 -18.30
N ALA A 8 -6.90 -31.11 -19.19
CA ALA A 8 -6.60 -31.46 -20.58
C ALA A 8 -5.15 -31.23 -21.02
N GLY A 9 -4.37 -30.48 -20.23
CA GLY A 9 -2.97 -30.14 -20.53
C GLY A 9 -2.00 -31.03 -19.76
N MET A 10 -1.08 -30.43 -19.00
CA MET A 10 -0.26 -31.14 -18.02
C MET A 10 -0.52 -30.56 -16.63
N ARG A 11 -0.44 -31.40 -15.59
CA ARG A 11 -0.64 -30.92 -14.22
C ARG A 11 0.52 -30.02 -13.76
N GLY A 12 1.75 -30.31 -14.19
CA GLY A 12 2.92 -29.47 -13.99
C GLY A 12 3.68 -29.72 -12.69
N LEU A 13 4.37 -28.69 -12.20
CA LEU A 13 5.20 -28.74 -10.99
C LEU A 13 4.35 -28.66 -9.72
N MET A 14 4.79 -29.40 -8.70
CA MET A 14 4.11 -29.47 -7.39
C MET A 14 4.96 -28.86 -6.27
N SER A 15 4.33 -28.28 -5.24
CA SER A 15 5.04 -27.77 -4.06
C SER A 15 5.15 -28.81 -2.94
N LYS A 16 6.32 -28.90 -2.29
CA LYS A 16 6.52 -29.61 -1.02
C LYS A 16 5.78 -28.89 0.12
N PRO A 17 5.57 -29.56 1.28
CA PRO A 17 5.03 -28.89 2.46
C PRO A 17 5.90 -27.71 2.95
N SER A 18 7.21 -27.76 2.72
CA SER A 18 8.14 -26.65 2.99
C SER A 18 7.91 -25.41 2.13
N GLY A 19 7.15 -25.52 1.02
CA GLY A 19 6.96 -24.45 0.03
C GLY A 19 7.90 -24.54 -1.18
N GLU A 20 8.97 -25.33 -1.10
CA GLU A 20 9.85 -25.60 -2.24
C GLU A 20 9.13 -26.32 -3.38
N VAL A 21 9.51 -26.01 -4.62
CA VAL A 21 8.98 -26.72 -5.78
C VAL A 21 9.70 -28.07 -5.93
N ILE A 22 8.92 -29.14 -6.17
CA ILE A 22 9.43 -30.46 -6.47
C ILE A 22 9.92 -30.46 -7.91
N GLU A 23 11.19 -30.79 -8.11
CA GLU A 23 11.86 -30.78 -9.41
C GLU A 23 11.25 -31.75 -10.43
N THR A 24 10.57 -32.80 -9.97
CA THR A 24 9.91 -33.79 -10.83
C THR A 24 8.50 -33.33 -11.24
N PRO A 25 8.28 -32.94 -12.51
CA PRO A 25 6.96 -32.50 -12.97
C PRO A 25 6.00 -33.67 -13.21
N ILE A 26 4.70 -33.39 -13.09
CA ILE A 26 3.64 -34.32 -13.48
C ILE A 26 3.23 -33.99 -14.92
N HIS A 27 3.68 -34.84 -15.86
CA HIS A 27 3.37 -34.70 -17.28
C HIS A 27 1.93 -35.05 -17.63
N ALA A 28 1.33 -36.01 -16.91
CA ALA A 28 -0.03 -36.47 -17.17
C ALA A 28 -1.09 -35.44 -16.73
N ASN A 29 -2.27 -35.53 -17.35
CA ASN A 29 -3.48 -34.81 -16.93
C ASN A 29 -4.52 -35.74 -16.30
N PHE A 30 -5.60 -35.15 -15.77
CA PHE A 30 -6.70 -35.91 -15.18
C PHE A 30 -7.45 -36.81 -16.16
N ARG A 31 -7.46 -36.47 -17.46
CA ARG A 31 -8.09 -37.32 -18.48
C ARG A 31 -7.28 -38.56 -18.78
N GLU A 32 -5.96 -38.44 -18.83
CA GLU A 32 -5.00 -39.54 -19.04
C GLU A 32 -4.84 -40.43 -17.80
N GLY A 33 -5.07 -39.85 -16.62
CA GLY A 33 -4.89 -40.51 -15.34
C GLY A 33 -3.47 -40.32 -14.78
N LEU A 34 -3.34 -40.47 -13.45
CA LEU A 34 -2.10 -40.26 -12.72
C LEU A 34 -1.51 -41.60 -12.30
N SER A 35 -0.19 -41.76 -12.42
CA SER A 35 0.49 -42.90 -11.79
C SER A 35 0.48 -42.79 -10.27
N VAL A 36 0.70 -43.90 -9.55
CA VAL A 36 0.70 -43.92 -8.08
C VAL A 36 1.68 -42.89 -7.50
N LEU A 37 2.88 -42.78 -8.10
CA LEU A 37 3.89 -41.81 -7.66
C LEU A 37 3.46 -40.36 -7.93
N GLN A 38 2.92 -40.07 -9.12
CA GLN A 38 2.42 -38.72 -9.46
C GLN A 38 1.26 -38.30 -8.56
N TYR A 39 0.36 -39.24 -8.25
CA TYR A 39 -0.73 -39.01 -7.31
C TYR A 39 -0.18 -38.71 -5.91
N PHE A 40 0.77 -39.51 -5.42
CA PHE A 40 1.41 -39.32 -4.11
C PHE A 40 2.17 -37.98 -4.01
N ILE A 41 2.88 -37.57 -5.05
CA ILE A 41 3.52 -36.24 -5.10
C ILE A 41 2.47 -35.13 -5.00
N SER A 42 1.35 -35.28 -5.71
CA SER A 42 0.27 -34.30 -5.68
C SER A 42 -0.46 -34.21 -4.33
N THR A 43 -0.41 -35.25 -3.47
CA THR A 43 -1.11 -35.20 -2.17
C THR A 43 -0.43 -34.25 -1.18
N HIS A 44 0.88 -34.02 -1.30
CA HIS A 44 1.63 -33.16 -0.38
C HIS A 44 1.13 -31.71 -0.43
N GLY A 45 1.05 -31.15 -1.64
CA GLY A 45 0.53 -29.80 -1.87
C GLY A 45 -0.93 -29.68 -1.47
N ALA A 46 -1.76 -30.67 -1.84
CA ALA A 46 -3.19 -30.67 -1.50
C ALA A 46 -3.44 -30.74 0.01
N ARG A 47 -2.70 -31.59 0.74
CA ARG A 47 -2.81 -31.72 2.20
C ARG A 47 -2.37 -30.45 2.91
N LYS A 48 -1.29 -29.80 2.46
CA LYS A 48 -0.87 -28.50 2.98
C LYS A 48 -1.95 -27.45 2.75
N GLY A 49 -2.50 -27.34 1.53
CA GLY A 49 -3.57 -26.39 1.22
C GLY A 49 -4.81 -26.58 2.10
N LEU A 50 -5.22 -27.83 2.36
CA LEU A 50 -6.31 -28.15 3.28
C LEU A 50 -6.03 -27.76 4.74
N ALA A 51 -4.83 -28.09 5.23
CA ALA A 51 -4.42 -27.74 6.59
C ALA A 51 -4.32 -26.22 6.78
N ASP A 52 -3.72 -25.52 5.82
CA ASP A 52 -3.60 -24.06 5.82
C ASP A 52 -4.99 -23.40 5.79
N THR A 53 -5.91 -23.92 4.98
CA THR A 53 -7.30 -23.42 4.96
C THR A 53 -7.96 -23.56 6.33
N ALA A 54 -7.82 -24.72 6.97
CA ALA A 54 -8.42 -24.97 8.29
C ALA A 54 -7.82 -24.08 9.39
N LEU A 55 -6.50 -23.85 9.37
CA LEU A 55 -5.81 -23.07 10.40
C LEU A 55 -5.94 -21.56 10.18
N LYS A 56 -5.63 -21.07 8.97
CA LYS A 56 -5.58 -19.63 8.67
C LYS A 56 -6.98 -18.97 8.66
N THR A 57 -8.05 -19.75 8.52
CA THR A 57 -9.43 -19.22 8.62
C THR A 57 -9.68 -18.63 10.00
N ALA A 58 -9.14 -19.24 11.06
CA ALA A 58 -9.25 -18.71 12.42
C ALA A 58 -8.53 -17.37 12.55
N ASP A 59 -7.33 -17.24 11.96
CA ASP A 59 -6.55 -16.00 11.98
C ASP A 59 -7.28 -14.85 11.26
N SER A 60 -7.89 -15.14 10.11
CA SER A 60 -8.70 -14.16 9.38
C SER A 60 -9.95 -13.74 10.14
N GLY A 61 -10.70 -14.70 10.70
CA GLY A 61 -11.87 -14.37 11.51
C GLY A 61 -11.52 -13.56 12.76
N TYR A 62 -10.36 -13.85 13.35
CA TYR A 62 -9.84 -13.10 14.48
C TYR A 62 -9.40 -11.68 14.09
N LEU A 63 -8.80 -11.49 12.91
CA LEU A 63 -8.52 -10.17 12.35
C LEU A 63 -9.82 -9.36 12.16
N THR A 64 -10.85 -9.96 11.56
CA THR A 64 -12.17 -9.32 11.37
C THR A 64 -12.75 -8.83 12.70
N ARG A 65 -12.67 -9.67 13.75
CA ARG A 65 -13.10 -9.28 15.10
C ARG A 65 -12.35 -8.04 15.58
N ARG A 66 -11.01 -8.03 15.48
CA ARG A 66 -10.18 -6.87 15.88
C ARG A 66 -10.52 -5.60 15.10
N LEU A 67 -10.77 -5.73 13.80
CA LEU A 67 -11.17 -4.61 12.95
C LEU A 67 -12.52 -4.02 13.39
N VAL A 68 -13.50 -4.87 13.73
CA VAL A 68 -14.79 -4.39 14.27
C VAL A 68 -14.58 -3.70 15.63
N ASP A 69 -13.76 -4.28 16.50
CA ASP A 69 -13.50 -3.73 17.83
C ASP A 69 -12.86 -2.33 17.79
N VAL A 70 -11.98 -2.07 16.81
CA VAL A 70 -11.35 -0.75 16.66
C VAL A 70 -12.26 0.26 15.95
N ALA A 71 -13.12 -0.20 15.03
CA ALA A 71 -13.87 0.68 14.13
C ALA A 71 -15.34 0.88 14.51
N GLN A 72 -15.90 0.11 15.43
CA GLN A 72 -17.33 0.15 15.80
C GLN A 72 -17.87 1.54 16.16
N ASP A 73 -17.04 2.42 16.71
CA ASP A 73 -17.46 3.75 17.15
C ASP A 73 -17.42 4.79 16.01
N VAL A 74 -17.06 4.36 14.79
CA VAL A 74 -17.06 5.19 13.59
C VAL A 74 -18.43 5.12 12.91
N ILE A 75 -19.25 6.11 13.22
CA ILE A 75 -20.62 6.29 12.68
C ILE A 75 -20.67 7.63 11.93
N VAL A 76 -21.55 7.75 10.94
CA VAL A 76 -21.80 9.04 10.30
C VAL A 76 -22.65 9.91 11.21
N THR A 77 -22.09 11.00 11.76
CA THR A 77 -22.76 11.81 12.80
C THR A 77 -23.23 13.18 12.33
N GLU A 78 -22.67 13.68 11.24
CA GLU A 78 -22.97 15.01 10.69
C GLU A 78 -22.85 14.98 9.16
N GLU A 79 -23.49 15.93 8.47
CA GLU A 79 -23.49 15.96 7.00
C GLU A 79 -22.15 16.44 6.45
N ASP A 80 -21.63 17.55 6.98
CA ASP A 80 -20.37 18.15 6.57
C ASP A 80 -19.60 18.70 7.79
N CYS A 81 -18.33 18.30 7.94
CA CYS A 81 -17.45 18.80 8.98
C CYS A 81 -16.77 20.14 8.65
N GLY A 82 -16.98 20.69 7.43
CA GLY A 82 -16.41 21.96 6.97
C GLY A 82 -14.91 21.93 6.68
N THR A 83 -14.30 20.74 6.61
CA THR A 83 -12.85 20.63 6.34
C THR A 83 -12.54 21.12 4.93
N ILE A 84 -11.53 21.98 4.82
CA ILE A 84 -10.95 22.40 3.54
C ILE A 84 -9.86 21.44 3.07
N ASP A 85 -9.48 20.50 3.94
CA ASP A 85 -8.38 19.57 3.69
C ASP A 85 -8.85 18.31 2.97
N GLY A 86 -7.95 17.72 2.19
CA GLY A 86 -8.25 16.55 1.37
C GLY A 86 -6.99 15.78 1.01
N ILE A 87 -7.17 14.54 0.57
CA ILE A 87 -6.08 13.69 0.13
C ILE A 87 -5.95 13.74 -1.39
N VAL A 88 -4.72 13.71 -1.89
CA VAL A 88 -4.44 13.61 -3.33
C VAL A 88 -4.37 12.14 -3.69
N VAL A 89 -5.25 11.70 -4.59
CA VAL A 89 -5.35 10.31 -5.04
C VAL A 89 -4.89 10.20 -6.48
N GLY A 90 -4.10 9.16 -6.77
CA GLY A 90 -3.62 8.79 -8.11
C GLY A 90 -3.90 7.31 -8.42
N ALA A 91 -3.66 6.90 -9.66
CA ALA A 91 -3.71 5.49 -10.03
C ALA A 91 -2.61 4.67 -9.31
N ILE A 92 -2.92 3.43 -8.94
CA ILE A 92 -1.94 2.52 -8.34
C ILE A 92 -1.28 1.72 -9.46
N MET A 93 0.05 1.81 -9.55
CA MET A 93 0.87 1.13 -10.55
C MET A 93 1.86 0.19 -9.85
N GLU A 94 1.95 -1.06 -10.32
CA GLU A 94 2.97 -2.03 -9.88
C GLU A 94 3.71 -2.54 -11.12
N GLY A 95 5.03 -2.33 -11.19
CA GLY A 95 5.86 -2.85 -12.29
C GLY A 95 5.48 -2.37 -13.70
N GLY A 96 4.84 -1.19 -13.82
CA GLY A 96 4.35 -0.64 -15.09
C GLY A 96 2.92 -1.04 -15.46
N ASP A 97 2.32 -2.01 -14.76
CA ASP A 97 0.91 -2.36 -14.91
C ASP A 97 0.05 -1.51 -13.96
N THR A 98 -1.05 -0.97 -14.49
CA THR A 98 -2.01 -0.21 -13.69
C THR A 98 -2.92 -1.21 -12.97
N LEU A 99 -2.68 -1.42 -11.66
CA LEU A 99 -3.50 -2.30 -10.83
C LEU A 99 -4.91 -1.73 -10.63
N GLU A 100 -4.97 -0.42 -10.36
CA GLU A 100 -6.22 0.27 -10.12
C GLU A 100 -6.22 1.66 -10.80
N PRO A 101 -7.13 1.90 -11.76
CA PRO A 101 -7.21 3.18 -12.44
C PRO A 101 -7.78 4.26 -11.52
N LEU A 102 -7.42 5.52 -11.78
CA LEU A 102 -7.88 6.67 -11.00
C LEU A 102 -9.43 6.72 -10.91
N ARG A 103 -10.13 6.40 -12.01
CA ARG A 103 -11.59 6.38 -12.07
C ARG A 103 -12.22 5.57 -10.93
N ASP A 104 -11.74 4.34 -10.72
CA ASP A 104 -12.36 3.42 -9.76
C ASP A 104 -12.12 3.87 -8.31
N ARG A 105 -11.03 4.61 -8.05
CA ARG A 105 -10.75 5.22 -6.74
C ARG A 105 -11.61 6.46 -6.45
N LEU A 106 -11.96 7.22 -7.49
CA LEU A 106 -12.74 8.46 -7.36
C LEU A 106 -14.24 8.24 -7.24
N VAL A 107 -14.79 7.19 -7.83
CA VAL A 107 -16.25 6.94 -7.84
C VAL A 107 -16.80 6.86 -6.41
N GLY A 108 -17.82 7.67 -6.14
CA GLY A 108 -18.49 7.72 -4.85
C GLY A 108 -17.73 8.50 -3.76
N ARG A 109 -16.77 9.34 -4.15
CA ARG A 109 -16.08 10.33 -3.29
C ARG A 109 -16.60 11.74 -3.58
N VAL A 110 -16.17 12.70 -2.77
CA VAL A 110 -16.49 14.13 -2.92
C VAL A 110 -15.24 14.90 -3.31
N SER A 111 -15.32 15.76 -4.32
CA SER A 111 -14.18 16.56 -4.78
C SER A 111 -13.83 17.67 -3.78
N GLN A 112 -12.54 17.96 -3.62
CA GLN A 112 -12.02 19.06 -2.80
C GLN A 112 -11.27 20.11 -3.63
N GLU A 113 -11.30 19.99 -4.96
CA GLU A 113 -10.73 20.96 -5.89
C GLU A 113 -11.60 21.09 -7.15
N ASP A 114 -11.48 22.24 -7.83
CA ASP A 114 -12.06 22.43 -9.15
C ASP A 114 -11.10 21.87 -10.20
N ILE A 115 -11.59 20.94 -11.02
CA ILE A 115 -10.79 20.34 -12.10
C ILE A 115 -11.37 20.76 -13.43
N PHE A 116 -10.52 21.33 -14.28
CA PHE A 116 -10.85 21.75 -15.63
C PHE A 116 -10.20 20.81 -16.65
N ASP A 117 -10.85 20.62 -17.78
CA ASP A 117 -10.26 19.93 -18.93
C ASP A 117 -9.10 20.78 -19.46
N PRO A 118 -7.86 20.23 -19.54
CA PRO A 118 -6.71 20.97 -20.04
C PRO A 118 -6.84 21.43 -21.50
N MET A 119 -7.65 20.75 -22.32
CA MET A 119 -7.79 20.99 -23.76
C MET A 119 -8.93 21.95 -24.07
N THR A 120 -10.11 21.74 -23.47
CA THR A 120 -11.29 22.55 -23.76
C THR A 120 -11.45 23.72 -22.78
N GLY A 121 -10.84 23.64 -21.60
CA GLY A 121 -11.06 24.59 -20.50
C GLY A 121 -12.42 24.40 -19.81
N ASP A 122 -13.18 23.37 -20.17
CA ASP A 122 -14.47 23.09 -19.53
C ASP A 122 -14.28 22.58 -18.10
N GLN A 123 -15.15 23.00 -17.18
CA GLN A 123 -15.11 22.51 -15.82
C GLN A 123 -15.65 21.07 -15.74
N LEU A 124 -14.80 20.14 -15.31
CA LEU A 124 -15.12 18.71 -15.16
C LEU A 124 -15.64 18.37 -13.77
N LEU A 125 -15.06 18.98 -12.74
CA LEU A 125 -15.47 18.84 -11.34
C LEU A 125 -15.46 20.20 -10.65
N SER A 126 -16.41 20.40 -9.74
CA SER A 126 -16.42 21.51 -8.79
C SER A 126 -16.10 21.01 -7.38
N VAL A 127 -15.60 21.90 -6.52
CA VAL A 127 -15.47 21.62 -5.08
C VAL A 127 -16.83 21.22 -4.50
N GLY A 128 -16.87 20.10 -3.77
CA GLY A 128 -18.09 19.57 -3.15
C GLY A 128 -18.93 18.65 -4.03
N ASP A 129 -18.56 18.45 -5.30
CA ASP A 129 -19.30 17.55 -6.18
C ASP A 129 -19.12 16.08 -5.77
N ALA A 130 -20.23 15.35 -5.69
CA ALA A 130 -20.23 13.90 -5.52
C ALA A 130 -19.85 13.23 -6.86
N ILE A 131 -18.68 12.61 -6.89
CA ILE A 131 -18.09 12.06 -8.11
C ILE A 131 -18.87 10.82 -8.56
N THR A 132 -19.56 10.94 -9.69
CA THR A 132 -20.27 9.84 -10.36
C THR A 132 -19.38 9.12 -11.36
N GLU A 133 -19.79 7.94 -11.81
CA GLU A 133 -19.09 7.15 -12.83
C GLU A 133 -18.90 7.93 -14.13
N LYS A 134 -19.85 8.80 -14.50
CA LYS A 134 -19.75 9.65 -15.69
C LYS A 134 -18.65 10.70 -15.54
N MET A 135 -18.64 11.42 -14.41
CA MET A 135 -17.61 12.42 -14.11
C MET A 135 -16.21 11.77 -14.05
N ALA A 136 -16.10 10.61 -13.39
CA ALA A 136 -14.85 9.88 -13.29
C ALA A 136 -14.33 9.39 -14.66
N ASN A 137 -15.23 8.94 -15.56
CA ASN A 137 -14.85 8.60 -16.95
C ASN A 137 -14.39 9.83 -17.73
N ASN A 138 -15.04 10.98 -17.55
CA ASN A 138 -14.64 12.23 -18.21
C ASN A 138 -13.26 12.69 -17.73
N LEU A 139 -12.96 12.60 -16.43
CA LEU A 139 -11.63 12.90 -15.89
C LEU A 139 -10.54 12.01 -16.48
N GLN A 140 -10.83 10.71 -16.60
CA GLN A 140 -9.90 9.75 -17.20
C GLN A 140 -9.71 10.02 -18.70
N ALA A 141 -10.77 10.35 -19.44
CA ALA A 141 -10.70 10.71 -20.86
C ALA A 141 -9.95 12.02 -21.09
N ALA A 142 -10.12 12.98 -20.18
CA ALA A 142 -9.36 14.23 -20.15
C ALA A 142 -7.91 14.04 -19.71
N GLY A 143 -7.48 12.82 -19.31
CA GLY A 143 -6.11 12.45 -18.96
C GLY A 143 -5.62 12.93 -17.59
N ILE A 144 -6.53 13.26 -16.66
CA ILE A 144 -6.16 13.74 -15.34
C ILE A 144 -5.52 12.60 -14.53
N GLU A 145 -4.31 12.82 -14.00
CA GLU A 145 -3.55 11.79 -13.28
C GLU A 145 -3.83 11.76 -11.77
N ARG A 146 -4.18 12.91 -11.20
CA ARG A 146 -4.37 13.11 -9.77
C ARG A 146 -5.57 13.99 -9.51
N ALA A 147 -6.29 13.71 -8.43
CA ALA A 147 -7.37 14.55 -7.97
C ALA A 147 -7.36 14.64 -6.44
N LYS A 148 -7.65 15.83 -5.91
CA LYS A 148 -7.83 16.07 -4.47
C LYS A 148 -9.27 15.80 -4.08
N ILE A 149 -9.47 14.85 -3.18
CA ILE A 149 -10.78 14.44 -2.68
C ILE A 149 -10.89 14.59 -1.17
N ARG A 150 -12.13 14.68 -0.69
CA ARG A 150 -12.44 14.50 0.73
C ARG A 150 -12.25 13.04 1.11
N SER A 151 -11.70 12.82 2.30
CA SER A 151 -11.46 11.49 2.84
C SER A 151 -11.84 11.42 4.31
N VAL A 152 -12.12 10.20 4.76
CA VAL A 152 -12.28 9.87 6.16
C VAL A 152 -11.03 10.24 6.97
N LEU A 153 -9.84 10.23 6.38
CA LEU A 153 -8.59 10.59 7.06
C LEU A 153 -8.52 12.06 7.46
N THR A 154 -9.01 12.98 6.62
CA THR A 154 -8.99 14.44 6.85
C THR A 154 -10.25 14.98 7.50
N CYS A 155 -11.17 14.10 7.90
CA CYS A 155 -12.43 14.49 8.52
C CYS A 155 -12.19 15.07 9.93
N GLU A 156 -12.72 16.27 10.20
CA GLU A 156 -12.54 16.98 11.47
C GLU A 156 -13.66 16.72 12.48
N THR A 157 -14.61 15.86 12.14
CA THR A 157 -15.69 15.42 13.03
C THR A 157 -15.14 14.86 14.34
N ARG A 158 -15.66 15.36 15.47
CA ARG A 158 -15.20 14.99 16.83
C ARG A 158 -15.38 13.51 17.12
N ARG A 159 -16.55 12.96 16.76
CA ARG A 159 -16.93 11.55 17.00
C ARG A 159 -17.54 10.99 15.74
N GLY A 160 -16.96 9.93 15.22
CA GLY A 160 -17.36 9.37 13.94
C GLY A 160 -16.76 10.12 12.75
N VAL A 161 -17.56 10.27 11.70
CA VAL A 161 -17.20 10.94 10.44
C VAL A 161 -18.40 11.70 9.89
N CYS A 162 -18.15 12.67 9.00
CA CYS A 162 -19.23 13.32 8.27
C CYS A 162 -19.58 12.60 6.96
N ALA A 163 -20.80 12.81 6.48
CA ALA A 163 -21.29 12.20 5.25
C ALA A 163 -20.48 12.65 4.03
N ALA A 164 -20.10 13.92 3.95
CA ALA A 164 -19.30 14.47 2.84
C ALA A 164 -17.89 13.85 2.75
N CYS A 165 -17.23 13.55 3.87
CA CYS A 165 -15.90 12.90 3.85
C CYS A 165 -15.96 11.40 3.51
N TYR A 166 -17.06 10.72 3.81
CA TYR A 166 -17.26 9.33 3.43
C TYR A 166 -17.78 9.17 1.99
N GLY A 167 -18.66 10.08 1.58
CA GLY A 167 -19.30 10.13 0.26
C GLY A 167 -20.44 9.12 0.11
N ARG A 168 -20.41 8.35 -0.97
CA ARG A 168 -21.48 7.42 -1.35
C ARG A 168 -21.41 6.12 -0.54
N ASN A 169 -22.57 5.65 -0.07
CA ASN A 169 -22.73 4.28 0.41
C ASN A 169 -22.69 3.32 -0.78
N LEU A 170 -21.76 2.37 -0.77
CA LEU A 170 -21.52 1.46 -1.88
C LEU A 170 -22.59 0.37 -2.01
N ALA A 171 -23.35 0.10 -0.95
CA ALA A 171 -24.43 -0.89 -0.97
C ALA A 171 -25.72 -0.32 -1.59
N THR A 172 -26.05 0.94 -1.31
CA THR A 172 -27.29 1.58 -1.79
C THR A 172 -27.08 2.43 -3.04
N GLY A 173 -25.84 2.86 -3.31
CA GLY A 173 -25.51 3.76 -4.42
C GLY A 173 -25.94 5.21 -4.19
N ARG A 174 -26.38 5.57 -2.99
CA ARG A 174 -26.76 6.94 -2.59
C ARG A 174 -25.71 7.54 -1.65
N SER A 175 -25.79 8.85 -1.41
CA SER A 175 -25.02 9.47 -0.32
C SER A 175 -25.30 8.75 0.99
N VAL A 176 -24.28 8.66 1.84
CA VAL A 176 -24.45 7.97 3.13
C VAL A 176 -25.40 8.75 4.04
N ASP A 177 -26.30 8.03 4.69
CA ASP A 177 -27.27 8.60 5.63
C ASP A 177 -26.64 8.83 7.01
N LEU A 178 -27.21 9.79 7.76
CA LEU A 178 -26.84 10.00 9.15
C LEU A 178 -27.16 8.74 9.97
N GLY A 179 -26.24 8.35 10.85
CA GLY A 179 -26.36 7.16 11.69
C GLY A 179 -25.82 5.88 11.05
N GLU A 180 -25.33 5.90 9.81
CA GLU A 180 -24.74 4.71 9.19
C GLU A 180 -23.46 4.27 9.93
N ALA A 181 -23.40 3.00 10.34
CA ALA A 181 -22.27 2.41 11.06
C ALA A 181 -21.11 2.03 10.10
N VAL A 182 -20.53 3.03 9.43
CA VAL A 182 -19.50 2.87 8.40
C VAL A 182 -18.25 2.14 8.89
N GLY A 183 -17.93 2.21 10.18
CA GLY A 183 -16.86 1.47 10.81
C GLY A 183 -17.04 -0.05 10.80
N VAL A 184 -18.24 -0.52 11.14
CA VAL A 184 -18.58 -1.94 11.08
C VAL A 184 -18.59 -2.42 9.63
N ILE A 185 -19.14 -1.62 8.71
CA ILE A 185 -19.14 -1.92 7.28
C ILE A 185 -17.71 -2.05 6.76
N ALA A 186 -16.83 -1.10 7.10
CA ALA A 186 -15.42 -1.14 6.70
C ALA A 186 -14.69 -2.38 7.22
N ALA A 187 -14.87 -2.72 8.50
CA ALA A 187 -14.27 -3.92 9.09
C ALA A 187 -14.74 -5.20 8.39
N GLN A 188 -16.03 -5.30 8.06
CA GLN A 188 -16.58 -6.45 7.32
C GLN A 188 -16.07 -6.51 5.88
N SER A 189 -16.03 -5.37 5.17
CA SER A 189 -15.53 -5.29 3.79
C SER A 189 -14.06 -5.66 3.65
N ILE A 190 -13.27 -5.59 4.74
CA ILE A 190 -11.87 -6.02 4.78
C ILE A 190 -11.76 -7.48 5.23
N GLY A 191 -12.49 -7.85 6.29
CA GLY A 191 -12.37 -9.14 6.95
C GLY A 191 -13.04 -10.31 6.21
N GLU A 192 -14.18 -10.08 5.57
CA GLU A 192 -14.90 -11.11 4.80
C GLU A 192 -14.07 -11.58 3.60
N PRO A 193 -13.50 -10.69 2.76
CA PRO A 193 -12.63 -11.12 1.68
C PRO A 193 -11.33 -11.74 2.18
N GLY A 194 -10.77 -11.26 3.30
CA GLY A 194 -9.59 -11.89 3.92
C GLY A 194 -9.81 -13.38 4.24
N THR A 195 -11.03 -13.71 4.68
CA THR A 195 -11.42 -15.10 4.98
C THR A 195 -11.61 -15.89 3.69
N GLN A 196 -12.21 -15.28 2.67
CA GLN A 196 -12.32 -15.89 1.34
C GLN A 196 -10.96 -16.18 0.70
N LEU A 197 -9.99 -15.27 0.83
CA LEU A 197 -8.63 -15.45 0.29
C LEU A 197 -7.98 -16.73 0.83
N THR A 198 -8.15 -16.92 2.14
CA THR A 198 -7.67 -18.14 2.82
C THR A 198 -8.33 -19.39 2.24
N MET A 199 -9.65 -19.37 2.02
CA MET A 199 -10.40 -20.51 1.48
C MET A 199 -10.12 -20.79 0.00
N ARG A 200 -9.93 -19.77 -0.84
CA ARG A 200 -9.71 -19.93 -2.30
C ARG A 200 -8.38 -20.62 -2.62
N THR A 201 -7.42 -20.56 -1.70
CA THR A 201 -6.12 -21.24 -1.83
C THR A 201 -6.28 -22.75 -2.05
N PHE A 202 -7.37 -23.37 -1.59
CA PHE A 202 -7.63 -24.80 -1.79
C PHE A 202 -7.52 -25.25 -3.26
N HIS A 203 -8.00 -24.44 -4.22
CA HIS A 203 -8.02 -24.83 -5.64
C HIS A 203 -6.67 -24.68 -6.35
N PHE A 204 -5.78 -23.87 -5.79
CA PHE A 204 -4.44 -23.58 -6.32
C PHE A 204 -3.34 -24.28 -5.51
N GLY A 205 -3.69 -24.77 -4.31
CA GLY A 205 -2.82 -25.44 -3.36
C GLY A 205 -2.15 -26.66 -3.98
N GLY A 206 -0.88 -26.50 -4.33
CA GLY A 206 -0.05 -27.56 -4.87
C GLY A 206 0.53 -27.27 -6.24
N THR A 207 -0.06 -26.41 -7.08
CA THR A 207 0.54 -26.07 -8.38
C THR A 207 1.39 -24.82 -8.28
N ALA A 208 2.68 -24.93 -8.60
CA ALA A 208 3.56 -23.77 -8.69
C ALA A 208 3.28 -23.02 -9.99
N SER A 209 2.83 -21.76 -9.90
CA SER A 209 2.74 -20.84 -11.03
C SER A 209 3.92 -19.86 -10.95
N ARG A 210 4.60 -19.66 -12.08
CA ARG A 210 5.57 -18.59 -12.25
C ARG A 210 4.85 -17.44 -12.94
N VAL A 211 4.75 -16.30 -12.28
CA VAL A 211 4.40 -15.04 -12.95
C VAL A 211 5.65 -14.60 -13.69
N SER A 212 5.54 -14.36 -14.99
CA SER A 212 6.66 -13.81 -15.77
C SER A 212 6.74 -12.32 -15.46
N GLU A 213 7.86 -11.87 -14.91
CA GLU A 213 8.16 -10.44 -14.81
C GLU A 213 8.38 -9.89 -16.22
N GLN A 214 7.90 -8.67 -16.47
CA GLN A 214 8.17 -7.95 -17.71
C GLN A 214 9.59 -7.37 -17.62
N SER A 215 10.38 -7.52 -18.68
CA SER A 215 11.76 -7.03 -18.76
C SER A 215 11.91 -5.75 -19.59
N ARG A 216 10.78 -5.19 -20.05
CA ARG A 216 10.72 -4.05 -20.98
C ARG A 216 9.51 -3.18 -20.70
N HIS A 217 9.67 -1.87 -20.86
CA HIS A 217 8.55 -0.95 -20.95
C HIS A 217 8.36 -0.52 -22.39
N ALA A 218 7.15 -0.70 -22.92
CA ALA A 218 6.75 -0.23 -24.24
C ALA A 218 5.79 0.95 -24.11
N ALA A 219 5.92 1.93 -25.01
CA ALA A 219 5.03 3.09 -25.07
C ALA A 219 3.59 2.65 -25.36
N ARG A 220 2.60 3.14 -24.61
CA ARG A 220 1.17 2.88 -24.90
C ARG A 220 0.57 3.97 -25.80
N ASN A 221 1.09 5.19 -25.70
CA ASN A 221 0.66 6.39 -26.38
C ASN A 221 1.77 6.92 -27.30
N GLU A 222 1.38 7.71 -28.31
CA GLU A 222 2.32 8.49 -29.11
C GLU A 222 2.76 9.74 -28.34
N GLY A 223 4.03 10.12 -28.45
CA GLY A 223 4.55 11.30 -27.76
C GLY A 223 6.05 11.47 -27.93
N TRP A 224 6.60 12.50 -27.30
CA TRP A 224 8.03 12.80 -27.27
C TRP A 224 8.62 12.38 -25.94
N VAL A 225 9.81 11.78 -25.98
CA VAL A 225 10.50 11.31 -24.78
C VAL A 225 11.14 12.48 -24.04
N LYS A 226 10.86 12.62 -22.74
CA LYS A 226 11.48 13.56 -21.82
C LYS A 226 12.10 12.81 -20.66
N LEU A 227 13.40 13.03 -20.43
CA LEU A 227 14.13 12.41 -19.33
C LEU A 227 14.16 13.38 -18.14
N ILE A 228 13.73 12.94 -16.96
CA ILE A 228 13.74 13.74 -15.72
C ILE A 228 14.72 13.10 -14.75
N ASN A 229 15.72 13.86 -14.33
CA ASN A 229 16.78 13.42 -13.40
C ASN A 229 17.41 12.10 -13.84
N VAL A 230 17.74 11.94 -15.13
CA VAL A 230 18.40 10.73 -15.64
C VAL A 230 19.85 11.05 -15.95
N ALA A 231 20.76 10.27 -15.38
CA ALA A 231 22.16 10.26 -15.76
C ALA A 231 22.43 9.00 -16.58
N THR A 232 22.96 9.18 -17.77
CA THR A 232 23.27 8.09 -18.71
C THR A 232 24.76 8.06 -19.03
N VAL A 233 25.27 6.86 -19.29
CA VAL A 233 26.61 6.65 -19.84
C VAL A 233 26.51 5.86 -21.13
N ASP A 234 27.38 6.16 -22.09
CA ASP A 234 27.48 5.42 -23.34
C ASP A 234 28.30 4.14 -23.12
N SER A 235 27.66 2.99 -23.32
CA SER A 235 28.36 1.71 -23.35
C SER A 235 29.22 1.57 -24.61
N ARG A 236 30.16 0.62 -24.61
CA ARG A 236 30.99 0.25 -25.77
C ARG A 236 30.18 -0.04 -27.04
N GLU A 237 28.96 -0.57 -26.87
CA GLU A 237 28.06 -0.92 -27.97
C GLU A 237 27.20 0.27 -28.47
N GLY A 238 27.38 1.47 -27.90
CA GLY A 238 26.59 2.66 -28.22
C GLY A 238 25.19 2.67 -27.60
N ALA A 239 24.91 1.77 -26.66
CA ALA A 239 23.67 1.78 -25.88
C ALA A 239 23.80 2.76 -24.69
N LEU A 240 22.75 3.56 -24.47
CA LEU A 240 22.65 4.45 -23.31
C LEU A 240 22.24 3.64 -22.08
N VAL A 241 23.10 3.62 -21.06
CA VAL A 241 22.86 2.89 -19.82
C VAL A 241 22.58 3.87 -18.69
N VAL A 242 21.49 3.66 -17.96
CA VAL A 242 21.10 4.51 -16.82
C VAL A 242 21.97 4.21 -15.61
N VAL A 243 22.66 5.23 -15.07
CA VAL A 243 23.58 5.09 -13.91
C VAL A 243 23.02 5.68 -12.62
N ASN A 244 21.80 6.22 -12.62
CA ASN A 244 21.16 6.73 -11.42
C ASN A 244 19.78 6.11 -11.17
N ARG A 245 19.37 6.04 -9.89
CA ARG A 245 18.15 5.32 -9.47
C ARG A 245 16.88 6.18 -9.52
N ASN A 246 17.03 7.50 -9.44
CA ASN A 246 15.90 8.43 -9.37
C ASN A 246 15.43 8.95 -10.74
N GLY A 247 15.93 8.35 -11.82
CA GLY A 247 15.58 8.70 -13.19
C GLY A 247 14.16 8.32 -13.56
N LYS A 248 13.47 9.22 -14.27
CA LYS A 248 12.12 8.96 -14.80
C LYS A 248 12.11 9.28 -16.29
N LEU A 249 11.53 8.38 -17.07
CA LEU A 249 11.20 8.62 -18.47
C LEU A 249 9.74 9.01 -18.55
N VAL A 250 9.48 10.18 -19.14
CA VAL A 250 8.14 10.72 -19.32
C VAL A 250 7.86 10.87 -20.81
N LEU A 251 6.71 10.41 -21.29
CA LEU A 251 6.24 10.75 -22.63
C LEU A 251 5.39 12.00 -22.55
N VAL A 252 5.69 12.99 -23.37
CA VAL A 252 4.93 14.24 -23.46
C VAL A 252 4.23 14.38 -24.81
N ASP A 253 3.08 15.05 -24.85
CA ASP A 253 2.44 15.44 -26.10
C ASP A 253 3.08 16.71 -26.71
N GLU A 254 2.58 17.13 -27.88
CA GLU A 254 3.02 18.36 -28.56
C GLU A 254 2.74 19.64 -27.74
N ALA A 255 1.80 19.58 -26.80
CA ALA A 255 1.47 20.67 -25.87
C ALA A 255 2.31 20.64 -24.57
N GLY A 256 3.24 19.68 -24.43
CA GLY A 256 4.11 19.53 -23.27
C GLY A 256 3.45 18.84 -22.07
N ARG A 257 2.27 18.23 -22.24
CA ARG A 257 1.57 17.46 -21.22
C ARG A 257 2.17 16.07 -21.09
N GLU A 258 2.39 15.62 -19.87
CA GLU A 258 2.81 14.25 -19.58
C GLU A 258 1.65 13.27 -19.88
N LEU A 259 1.92 12.28 -20.74
CA LEU A 259 1.01 11.20 -21.12
C LEU A 259 1.31 9.90 -20.37
N GLU A 260 2.59 9.62 -20.15
CA GLU A 260 3.08 8.42 -19.46
C GLU A 260 4.31 8.73 -18.64
N ARG A 261 4.46 8.03 -17.52
CA ARG A 261 5.62 8.15 -16.62
C ARG A 261 6.11 6.76 -16.25
N HIS A 262 7.33 6.43 -16.67
CA HIS A 262 8.00 5.17 -16.42
C HIS A 262 9.22 5.41 -15.51
N PRO A 263 9.27 4.83 -14.30
CA PRO A 263 10.48 4.87 -13.48
C PRO A 263 11.59 4.07 -14.16
N LEU A 264 12.81 4.61 -14.20
CA LEU A 264 13.96 3.92 -14.78
C LEU A 264 14.74 3.21 -13.66
N THR A 265 15.02 1.92 -13.84
CA THR A 265 15.87 1.17 -12.91
C THR A 265 17.34 1.41 -13.21
N TYR A 266 18.20 1.30 -12.18
CA TYR A 266 19.64 1.37 -12.37
C TYR A 266 20.13 0.24 -13.28
N GLY A 267 20.96 0.59 -14.26
CA GLY A 267 21.49 -0.32 -15.27
C GLY A 267 20.51 -0.76 -16.35
N SER A 268 19.39 -0.05 -16.49
CA SER A 268 18.51 -0.26 -17.64
C SER A 268 19.13 0.33 -18.91
N HIS A 269 18.92 -0.35 -20.03
CA HIS A 269 19.30 0.12 -21.36
C HIS A 269 18.15 0.98 -21.93
N LEU A 270 18.44 2.25 -22.16
CA LEU A 270 17.55 3.17 -22.86
C LEU A 270 17.66 2.92 -24.36
N LEU A 271 16.54 2.59 -24.99
CA LEU A 271 16.43 2.36 -26.44
C LEU A 271 16.03 3.64 -27.20
N VAL A 272 15.69 4.69 -26.47
CA VAL A 272 15.19 5.96 -27.00
C VAL A 272 16.03 7.13 -26.47
N HIS A 273 16.12 8.18 -27.29
CA HIS A 273 16.84 9.41 -26.95
C HIS A 273 15.89 10.51 -26.44
N GLU A 274 16.44 11.50 -25.74
CA GLU A 274 15.68 12.67 -25.32
C GLU A 274 15.13 13.44 -26.53
N ASN A 275 13.87 13.86 -26.45
CA ASN A 275 13.07 14.49 -27.51
C ASN A 275 12.82 13.62 -28.76
N GLN A 276 12.99 12.29 -28.66
CA GLN A 276 12.61 11.39 -29.74
C GLN A 276 11.08 11.18 -29.76
N GLU A 277 10.49 11.24 -30.95
CA GLU A 277 9.10 10.86 -31.18
C GLU A 277 8.95 9.33 -31.16
N VAL A 278 8.04 8.83 -30.33
CA VAL A 278 7.75 7.40 -30.17
C VAL A 278 6.31 7.12 -30.55
N LYS A 279 6.11 5.96 -31.19
CA LYS A 279 4.77 5.43 -31.53
C LYS A 279 4.34 4.39 -30.50
N PRO A 280 3.02 4.16 -30.32
CA PRO A 280 2.51 3.08 -29.50
C PRO A 280 3.15 1.74 -29.88
N GLY A 281 3.62 0.99 -28.89
CA GLY A 281 4.31 -0.30 -29.04
C GLY A 281 5.83 -0.21 -29.25
N THR A 282 6.41 0.99 -29.22
CA THR A 282 7.89 1.15 -29.26
C THR A 282 8.47 0.82 -27.89
N ASP A 283 9.48 -0.05 -27.84
CA ASP A 283 10.21 -0.36 -26.61
C ASP A 283 11.03 0.87 -26.18
N LEU A 284 10.80 1.35 -24.96
CA LEU A 284 11.44 2.54 -24.39
C LEU A 284 12.72 2.17 -23.62
N VAL A 285 12.61 1.14 -22.78
CA VAL A 285 13.70 0.70 -21.89
C VAL A 285 13.65 -0.81 -21.72
N GLU A 286 14.84 -1.42 -21.66
CA GLU A 286 15.04 -2.86 -21.41
C GLU A 286 15.98 -3.07 -20.22
N TRP A 287 15.67 -4.04 -19.37
CA TRP A 287 16.51 -4.43 -18.24
C TRP A 287 16.42 -5.94 -17.97
N ASP A 288 17.37 -6.46 -17.19
CA ASP A 288 17.31 -7.84 -16.70
C ASP A 288 16.45 -7.90 -15.42
N PRO A 289 15.29 -8.59 -15.42
CA PRO A 289 14.44 -8.67 -14.23
C PRO A 289 15.02 -9.57 -13.13
N PHE A 290 15.90 -10.51 -13.49
CA PHE A 290 16.43 -11.51 -12.57
C PHE A 290 17.76 -11.12 -11.94
N THR A 291 18.46 -10.12 -12.48
CA THR A 291 19.75 -9.69 -11.94
C THR A 291 19.82 -8.19 -11.76
N SER A 292 20.37 -7.74 -10.64
CA SER A 292 20.78 -6.34 -10.47
C SER A 292 22.25 -6.23 -10.86
N ALA A 293 22.57 -5.38 -11.82
CA ALA A 293 23.95 -5.14 -12.23
C ALA A 293 24.61 -4.08 -11.34
N ILE A 294 25.90 -4.24 -11.06
CA ILE A 294 26.80 -3.17 -10.59
C ILE A 294 27.58 -2.71 -11.82
N LEU A 295 27.43 -1.44 -12.21
CA LEU A 295 28.03 -0.89 -13.42
C LEU A 295 29.22 0.01 -13.10
N SER A 296 30.14 0.13 -14.05
CA SER A 296 31.20 1.15 -13.98
C SER A 296 30.71 2.48 -14.52
N GLU A 297 30.89 3.58 -13.78
CA GLU A 297 30.64 4.94 -14.28
C GLU A 297 31.83 5.53 -15.04
N VAL A 298 33.03 4.99 -14.80
CA VAL A 298 34.28 5.50 -15.36
C VAL A 298 34.98 4.43 -16.18
N GLY A 299 35.65 4.85 -17.25
CA GLY A 299 36.52 3.98 -18.03
C GLY A 299 37.87 3.81 -17.34
N GLY A 300 38.38 2.59 -17.28
CA GLY A 300 39.62 2.33 -16.55
C GLY A 300 40.00 0.87 -16.46
N HIS A 301 41.00 0.59 -15.63
CA HIS A 301 41.40 -0.78 -15.30
C HIS A 301 40.79 -1.18 -13.96
N VAL A 302 40.23 -2.39 -13.89
CA VAL A 302 39.67 -2.95 -12.66
C VAL A 302 40.79 -3.53 -11.80
N GLU A 303 40.84 -3.16 -10.53
CA GLU A 303 41.72 -3.74 -9.51
C GLU A 303 40.87 -4.38 -8.42
N PHE A 304 41.17 -5.63 -8.10
CA PHE A 304 40.49 -6.39 -7.06
C PHE A 304 41.05 -6.02 -5.68
N HIS A 305 40.20 -5.47 -4.82
CA HIS A 305 40.57 -5.17 -3.44
C HIS A 305 39.85 -6.12 -2.50
N ASP A 306 40.59 -6.79 -1.61
CA ASP A 306 40.05 -7.76 -0.64
C ASP A 306 39.31 -8.94 -1.30
N ILE A 307 39.66 -9.36 -2.52
CA ILE A 307 39.09 -10.52 -3.23
C ILE A 307 40.19 -11.58 -3.39
N VAL A 308 40.03 -12.74 -2.75
CA VAL A 308 40.99 -13.85 -2.75
C VAL A 308 40.30 -15.18 -3.04
N GLU A 309 40.78 -15.83 -4.10
CA GLU A 309 40.27 -17.12 -4.56
C GLU A 309 40.38 -18.20 -3.48
N GLY A 310 39.30 -18.95 -3.28
CA GLY A 310 39.23 -20.04 -2.29
C GLY A 310 38.86 -19.61 -0.87
N GLU A 311 38.91 -18.31 -0.55
CA GLU A 311 38.53 -17.79 0.78
C GLU A 311 37.21 -17.02 0.73
N ASN A 312 37.10 -16.01 -0.14
CA ASN A 312 35.88 -15.22 -0.33
C ASN A 312 35.40 -15.14 -1.78
N VAL A 313 36.00 -15.92 -2.68
CA VAL A 313 35.48 -16.22 -4.01
C VAL A 313 35.38 -17.73 -4.17
N ARG A 314 34.22 -18.17 -4.64
CA ARG A 314 33.96 -19.55 -5.00
C ARG A 314 33.61 -19.63 -6.48
N GLU A 315 34.30 -20.51 -7.19
CA GLU A 315 33.92 -20.87 -8.55
C GLU A 315 32.83 -21.93 -8.51
N GLU A 316 31.69 -21.62 -9.11
CA GLU A 316 30.63 -22.58 -9.39
C GLU A 316 30.49 -22.74 -10.89
N THR A 317 30.54 -23.98 -11.35
CA THR A 317 30.24 -24.29 -12.75
C THR A 317 28.77 -24.59 -12.86
N ASP A 318 28.05 -23.77 -13.65
CA ASP A 318 26.66 -24.02 -13.93
C ASP A 318 26.53 -25.32 -14.73
N LYS A 319 25.73 -26.26 -14.18
CA LYS A 319 25.52 -27.59 -14.73
C LYS A 319 24.78 -27.56 -16.08
N VAL A 320 24.09 -26.47 -16.39
CA VAL A 320 23.30 -26.33 -17.62
C VAL A 320 24.11 -25.66 -18.73
N THR A 321 24.72 -24.51 -18.44
CA THR A 321 25.46 -23.73 -19.45
C THR A 321 26.91 -24.17 -19.60
N GLY A 322 27.47 -24.86 -18.59
CA GLY A 322 28.89 -25.22 -18.54
C GLY A 322 29.82 -24.04 -18.31
N LEU A 323 29.27 -22.84 -18.05
CA LEU A 323 30.05 -21.64 -17.74
C LEU A 323 30.44 -21.67 -16.27
N THR A 324 31.70 -21.30 -16.01
CA THR A 324 32.21 -21.13 -14.64
C THR A 324 31.94 -19.69 -14.22
N GLU A 325 31.15 -19.54 -13.17
CA GLU A 325 30.83 -18.26 -12.55
C GLU A 325 31.59 -18.11 -11.22
N ARG A 326 32.11 -16.92 -10.96
CA ARG A 326 32.80 -16.60 -9.71
C ARG A 326 31.84 -15.87 -8.78
N ILE A 327 31.53 -16.49 -7.65
CA ILE A 327 30.56 -15.98 -6.68
C ILE A 327 31.30 -15.51 -5.42
N ILE A 328 30.99 -14.31 -4.96
CA ILE A 328 31.50 -13.80 -3.68
C ILE A 328 30.84 -14.58 -2.53
N VAL A 329 31.64 -15.18 -1.66
CA VAL A 329 31.19 -15.92 -0.47
C VAL A 329 31.70 -15.27 0.80
N GLU A 330 31.01 -15.50 1.92
CA GLU A 330 31.46 -15.00 3.22
C GLU A 330 32.79 -15.64 3.62
N ALA A 331 33.77 -14.81 3.99
CA ALA A 331 35.10 -15.29 4.38
C ALA A 331 35.01 -16.12 5.66
N SER A 332 35.65 -17.30 5.66
CA SER A 332 35.55 -18.30 6.74
C SER A 332 36.51 -18.07 7.90
N GLN A 333 37.44 -17.10 7.81
CA GLN A 333 38.38 -16.75 8.89
C GLN A 333 38.27 -15.30 9.37
N SER A 334 38.76 -15.08 10.59
CA SER A 334 38.62 -13.90 11.46
C SER A 334 39.12 -12.55 10.90
N GLU A 335 39.68 -12.50 9.69
CA GLU A 335 40.04 -11.24 9.03
C GLU A 335 38.90 -10.75 8.14
N ARG A 336 38.28 -9.66 8.60
CA ARG A 336 37.12 -9.03 7.99
C ARG A 336 37.52 -8.28 6.70
N ARG A 337 37.70 -9.00 5.60
CA ARG A 337 38.02 -8.46 4.25
C ARG A 337 36.80 -7.97 3.50
N ALA A 338 36.80 -6.72 3.03
CA ALA A 338 35.62 -6.08 2.44
C ALA A 338 35.75 -6.04 0.90
N PRO A 339 35.26 -7.10 0.21
CA PRO A 339 35.50 -7.27 -1.22
C PRO A 339 34.95 -6.06 -1.99
N ALA A 340 35.82 -5.45 -2.78
CA ALA A 340 35.50 -4.28 -3.57
C ALA A 340 36.28 -4.29 -4.88
N LEU A 341 35.68 -3.69 -5.91
CA LEU A 341 36.33 -3.42 -7.19
C LEU A 341 36.72 -1.95 -7.20
N VAL A 342 37.98 -1.65 -7.47
CA VAL A 342 38.44 -0.28 -7.68
C VAL A 342 38.69 -0.11 -9.17
N VAL A 343 38.00 0.84 -9.80
CA VAL A 343 38.27 1.19 -11.20
C VAL A 343 39.21 2.37 -11.21
N ALA A 344 40.46 2.13 -11.60
CA ALA A 344 41.47 3.16 -11.77
C ALA A 344 41.25 3.85 -13.13
N ALA A 345 40.84 5.12 -13.10
CA ALA A 345 40.57 5.89 -14.30
C ALA A 345 41.80 5.96 -15.20
N SER A 346 41.65 5.57 -16.48
CA SER A 346 42.70 5.80 -17.47
C SER A 346 42.62 7.27 -17.91
N ALA A 347 43.76 7.95 -17.92
CA ALA A 347 43.81 9.40 -18.16
C ALA A 347 43.49 9.75 -19.62
N VAL A 348 42.21 9.78 -20.02
CA VAL A 348 41.77 10.41 -21.29
C VAL A 348 40.38 11.07 -21.17
N GLN A 349 40.42 12.41 -21.24
CA GLN A 349 39.47 13.47 -21.66
C GLN A 349 37.93 13.35 -21.55
N ARG A 350 37.37 14.47 -21.05
CA ARG A 350 35.98 14.90 -20.74
C ARG A 350 35.12 15.20 -21.99
N PRO A 351 33.76 15.36 -21.87
CA PRO A 351 33.17 16.61 -21.36
C PRO A 351 31.94 16.50 -20.42
N GLU A 352 31.80 17.54 -19.57
CA GLU A 352 30.55 18.08 -18.98
C GLU A 352 29.85 17.44 -17.76
N THR A 353 30.41 16.45 -17.09
CA THR A 353 30.02 16.12 -15.69
C THR A 353 31.16 16.52 -14.75
N GLY A 354 30.87 17.29 -13.71
CA GLY A 354 31.85 17.97 -12.85
C GLY A 354 32.70 17.08 -11.94
N VAL A 355 33.35 16.04 -12.48
CA VAL A 355 34.20 15.10 -11.73
C VAL A 355 35.67 15.37 -12.01
N ASP A 356 36.49 15.42 -10.95
CA ASP A 356 37.92 15.73 -11.01
C ASP A 356 38.75 14.64 -11.72
N PRO A 357 39.86 15.01 -12.39
CA PRO A 357 40.68 14.08 -13.16
C PRO A 357 41.57 13.25 -12.23
N GLY A 358 41.29 11.95 -12.11
CA GLY A 358 42.14 10.97 -11.42
C GLY A 358 41.48 10.22 -10.27
N GLU A 359 40.18 10.38 -10.06
CA GLU A 359 39.51 9.72 -8.94
C GLU A 359 39.18 8.26 -9.28
N SER A 360 39.81 7.33 -8.57
CA SER A 360 39.48 5.91 -8.61
C SER A 360 38.14 5.68 -7.91
N ARG A 361 37.17 5.07 -8.59
CA ARG A 361 35.86 4.74 -8.01
C ARG A 361 35.91 3.35 -7.37
N ARG A 362 35.45 3.24 -6.13
CA ARG A 362 35.37 1.97 -5.38
C ARG A 362 33.94 1.45 -5.34
N TYR A 363 33.71 0.28 -5.92
CA TYR A 363 32.43 -0.43 -5.92
C TYR A 363 32.49 -1.58 -4.91
N SER A 364 31.56 -1.59 -3.94
CA SER A 364 31.50 -2.67 -2.93
C SER A 364 30.72 -3.87 -3.47
N LEU A 365 31.23 -5.09 -3.25
CA LEU A 365 30.55 -6.32 -3.67
C LEU A 365 29.85 -6.99 -2.49
N PRO A 366 28.52 -7.22 -2.55
CA PRO A 366 27.82 -7.99 -1.53
C PRO A 366 28.10 -9.49 -1.66
N VAL A 367 27.84 -10.24 -0.59
CA VAL A 367 27.88 -11.71 -0.61
C VAL A 367 26.81 -12.23 -1.59
N GLY A 368 27.16 -13.20 -2.42
CA GLY A 368 26.30 -13.73 -3.47
C GLY A 368 26.33 -12.95 -4.78
N ALA A 369 27.18 -11.93 -4.93
CA ALA A 369 27.42 -11.28 -6.21
C ALA A 369 28.25 -12.16 -7.14
N HIS A 370 27.86 -12.25 -8.41
CA HIS A 370 28.56 -12.97 -9.47
C HIS A 370 29.48 -12.00 -10.22
N LEU A 371 30.78 -12.24 -10.17
CA LEU A 371 31.80 -11.43 -10.83
C LEU A 371 31.83 -11.70 -12.33
N VAL A 372 31.64 -10.65 -13.14
CA VAL A 372 31.68 -10.73 -14.61
C VAL A 372 33.08 -10.38 -15.13
N VAL A 373 33.76 -9.42 -14.50
CA VAL A 373 35.07 -8.91 -14.95
C VAL A 373 36.24 -9.61 -14.28
N ASN A 374 37.41 -9.61 -14.93
CA ASN A 374 38.67 -10.12 -14.38
C ASN A 374 39.51 -9.00 -13.76
N ASP A 375 40.41 -9.37 -12.85
CA ASP A 375 41.42 -8.45 -12.31
C ASP A 375 42.33 -7.94 -13.44
N GLY A 376 42.58 -6.64 -13.47
CA GLY A 376 43.33 -5.95 -14.52
C GLY A 376 42.60 -5.76 -15.85
N ALA A 377 41.32 -6.14 -15.97
CA ALA A 377 40.55 -5.94 -17.19
C ALA A 377 40.26 -4.45 -17.45
N GLU A 378 40.33 -4.04 -18.72
CA GLU A 378 39.89 -2.73 -19.16
C GLU A 378 38.36 -2.70 -19.27
N VAL A 379 37.74 -1.71 -18.61
CA VAL A 379 36.28 -1.49 -18.60
C VAL A 379 35.94 -0.11 -19.13
N HIS A 380 34.81 -0.01 -19.83
CA HIS A 380 34.23 1.25 -20.26
C HIS A 380 33.09 1.68 -19.32
N PRO A 381 32.72 2.98 -19.32
CA PRO A 381 31.49 3.42 -18.67
C PRO A 381 30.29 2.60 -19.17
N GLY A 382 29.43 2.15 -18.25
CA GLY A 382 28.25 1.33 -18.54
C GLY A 382 28.51 -0.19 -18.56
N ASP A 383 29.76 -0.64 -18.47
CA ASP A 383 30.05 -2.08 -18.42
C ASP A 383 29.65 -2.69 -17.07
N THR A 384 29.12 -3.92 -17.10
CA THR A 384 28.72 -4.66 -15.90
C THR A 384 29.93 -5.28 -15.21
N LEU A 385 30.20 -4.83 -13.98
CA LEU A 385 31.27 -5.35 -13.12
C LEU A 385 30.85 -6.65 -12.43
N ALA A 386 29.65 -6.65 -11.85
CA ALA A 386 29.09 -7.80 -11.14
C ALA A 386 27.57 -7.86 -11.31
N LYS A 387 27.01 -9.07 -11.26
CA LYS A 387 25.57 -9.33 -11.29
C LYS A 387 25.13 -9.91 -9.96
N ILE A 388 24.06 -9.38 -9.37
CA ILE A 388 23.46 -9.88 -8.15
C ILE A 388 22.15 -10.58 -8.54
N PRO A 389 22.05 -11.91 -8.43
CA PRO A 389 20.78 -12.61 -8.64
C PRO A 389 19.74 -12.06 -7.66
N ARG A 390 18.61 -11.59 -8.19
CA ARG A 390 17.47 -11.22 -7.36
C ARG A 390 16.78 -12.50 -6.91
N GLU A 391 16.50 -12.64 -5.62
CA GLU A 391 15.62 -13.71 -5.12
C GLU A 391 14.13 -13.45 -5.47
N THR A 392 13.83 -12.96 -6.68
CA THR A 392 12.45 -12.78 -7.16
C THR A 392 11.74 -14.12 -7.38
N THR A 393 12.50 -15.22 -7.46
CA THR A 393 12.01 -16.58 -7.71
C THR A 393 11.33 -17.26 -6.52
N LYS A 394 11.20 -16.59 -5.36
CA LYS A 394 10.24 -17.07 -4.36
C LYS A 394 8.85 -16.77 -4.91
N THR A 395 8.15 -17.81 -5.34
CA THR A 395 6.72 -17.74 -5.68
C THR A 395 6.03 -16.85 -4.65
N LYS A 396 5.50 -15.69 -5.09
CA LYS A 396 4.60 -14.86 -4.27
C LYS A 396 3.48 -15.81 -3.82
N ASP A 397 3.63 -16.35 -2.61
CA ASP A 397 2.71 -17.34 -2.09
C ASP A 397 1.37 -16.63 -1.97
N ILE A 398 0.36 -17.12 -2.71
CA ILE A 398 -1.02 -16.65 -2.66
C ILE A 398 -1.50 -16.62 -1.18
N THR A 399 -0.95 -17.49 -0.33
CA THR A 399 -1.26 -17.52 1.10
C THR A 399 -0.51 -16.51 1.98
N GLY A 400 0.42 -15.73 1.43
CA GLY A 400 1.23 -14.72 2.13
C GLY A 400 0.58 -13.35 2.25
N GLY A 401 -0.51 -13.09 1.51
CA GLY A 401 -1.19 -11.79 1.52
C GLY A 401 -1.80 -11.42 2.87
N LEU A 402 -2.52 -12.34 3.53
CA LEU A 402 -3.18 -12.05 4.81
C LEU A 402 -2.18 -11.77 5.96
N PRO A 403 -1.09 -12.56 6.15
CA PRO A 403 -0.06 -12.21 7.12
C PRO A 403 0.52 -10.80 6.92
N ARG A 404 0.67 -10.36 5.67
CA ARG A 404 1.15 -9.02 5.34
C ARG A 404 0.14 -7.94 5.75
N VAL A 405 -1.14 -8.14 5.44
CA VAL A 405 -2.22 -7.24 5.87
C VAL A 405 -2.28 -7.14 7.40
N GLN A 406 -2.15 -8.27 8.09
CA GLN A 406 -2.11 -8.31 9.56
C GLN A 406 -0.89 -7.57 10.12
N GLU A 407 0.29 -7.72 9.50
CA GLU A 407 1.49 -6.99 9.90
C GLU A 407 1.32 -5.47 9.81
N LEU A 408 0.73 -5.00 8.71
CA LEU A 408 0.44 -3.58 8.46
C LEU A 408 -0.57 -3.04 9.47
N PHE A 409 -1.70 -3.72 9.68
CA PHE A 409 -2.72 -3.29 10.67
C PHE A 409 -2.24 -3.36 12.12
N GLU A 410 -1.30 -4.24 12.45
CA GLU A 410 -0.71 -4.30 13.79
C GLU A 410 0.48 -3.33 13.97
N ALA A 411 0.84 -2.55 12.94
CA ALA A 411 2.01 -1.66 12.94
C ALA A 411 3.27 -2.35 13.50
N ARG A 412 3.45 -3.63 13.12
CA ARG A 412 4.56 -4.46 13.56
C ARG A 412 5.80 -4.14 12.73
N LYS A 413 6.96 -4.23 13.37
CA LYS A 413 8.22 -4.22 12.64
C LYS A 413 8.24 -5.41 11.67
N PRO A 414 8.65 -5.20 10.40
CA PRO A 414 8.76 -6.29 9.45
C PRO A 414 9.63 -7.43 9.97
N ARG A 415 9.21 -8.67 9.66
CA ARG A 415 10.00 -9.85 10.02
C ARG A 415 11.22 -9.93 9.09
N GLY A 416 12.38 -9.62 9.63
CA GLY A 416 13.65 -9.59 8.90
C GLY A 416 14.42 -8.29 9.16
N GLU A 417 15.40 -8.00 8.33
CA GLU A 417 16.03 -6.68 8.28
C GLU A 417 15.06 -5.72 7.58
N ALA A 418 14.72 -4.62 8.24
CA ALA A 418 13.86 -3.58 7.67
C ALA A 418 14.69 -2.70 6.72
N ALA A 419 14.03 -2.13 5.71
CA ALA A 419 14.64 -1.13 4.86
C ALA A 419 15.09 0.07 5.71
N VAL A 420 16.35 0.50 5.55
CA VAL A 420 16.85 1.71 6.22
C VAL A 420 16.50 2.90 5.34
N VAL A 421 15.87 3.91 5.94
CA VAL A 421 15.36 5.09 5.24
C VAL A 421 16.12 6.33 5.71
N ALA A 422 16.40 7.25 4.79
CA ALA A 422 17.02 8.54 5.12
C ALA A 422 16.04 9.41 5.92
N ASP A 423 16.47 10.01 7.02
CA ASP A 423 15.66 10.93 7.82
C ASP A 423 15.75 12.38 7.30
N ILE A 424 16.80 12.71 6.56
CA ILE A 424 17.12 14.07 6.12
C ILE A 424 17.49 14.12 4.63
N ASP A 425 17.22 15.27 3.99
CA ASP A 425 17.59 15.56 2.59
C ASP A 425 19.08 15.96 2.50
N GLY A 426 19.91 15.14 1.86
CA GLY A 426 21.33 15.46 1.83
C GLY A 426 22.17 14.60 0.90
N ILE A 427 23.47 14.88 0.92
CA ILE A 427 24.46 14.13 0.15
C ILE A 427 24.94 12.95 1.00
N VAL A 428 24.86 11.76 0.43
CA VAL A 428 25.32 10.53 1.07
C VAL A 428 26.84 10.47 1.06
N ARG A 429 27.43 10.22 2.23
CA ARG A 429 28.84 9.86 2.42
C ARG A 429 28.94 8.47 2.99
N LEU A 430 29.56 7.57 2.25
CA LEU A 430 29.78 6.20 2.69
C LEU A 430 31.08 6.13 3.50
N GLY A 431 30.99 5.74 4.77
CA GLY A 431 32.16 5.53 5.62
C GLY A 431 33.12 4.51 4.98
N LYS A 432 34.40 4.91 4.83
CA LYS A 432 35.46 4.06 4.25
C LYS A 432 35.85 2.89 5.17
N GLU A 433 35.56 3.00 6.46
CA GLU A 433 35.89 2.01 7.50
C GLU A 433 34.63 1.45 8.19
N PHE A 434 34.69 0.16 8.54
CA PHE A 434 33.62 -0.51 9.28
C PHE A 434 33.79 -0.26 10.78
N VAL A 435 32.85 0.47 11.39
CA VAL A 435 32.84 0.70 12.84
C VAL A 435 32.12 -0.47 13.52
N LYS A 436 32.83 -1.21 14.38
CA LYS A 436 32.30 -2.39 15.10
C LYS A 436 31.69 -3.48 14.20
N GLY A 437 32.13 -3.58 12.95
CA GLY A 437 31.64 -4.59 11.99
C GLY A 437 30.40 -4.16 11.20
N ASN A 438 29.90 -2.94 11.41
CA ASN A 438 28.84 -2.34 10.61
C ASN A 438 29.40 -1.20 9.76
N ARG A 439 28.77 -0.95 8.61
CA ARG A 439 29.07 0.19 7.75
C ARG A 439 28.26 1.39 8.23
N VAL A 440 28.90 2.56 8.30
CA VAL A 440 28.20 3.82 8.60
C VAL A 440 27.95 4.57 7.30
N ILE A 441 26.71 4.96 7.07
CA ILE A 441 26.28 5.84 5.99
C ILE A 441 25.94 7.16 6.65
N THR A 442 26.64 8.23 6.29
CA THR A 442 26.37 9.58 6.80
C THR A 442 25.63 10.35 5.73
N VAL A 443 24.45 10.90 6.03
CA VAL A 443 23.77 11.84 5.13
C VAL A 443 24.03 13.24 5.68
N GLU A 444 24.55 14.14 4.85
CA GLU A 444 24.86 15.53 5.25
C GLU A 444 24.04 16.52 4.42
N ASN A 445 23.29 17.38 5.11
CA ASN A 445 22.47 18.43 4.50
C ASN A 445 23.31 19.67 4.18
N GLU A 446 22.80 20.56 3.33
CA GLU A 446 23.44 21.85 3.04
C GLU A 446 23.61 22.75 4.28
N ALA A 447 22.80 22.52 5.33
CA ALA A 447 22.87 23.22 6.61
C ALA A 447 24.00 22.72 7.55
N GLY A 448 24.74 21.67 7.16
CA GLY A 448 25.79 21.05 7.97
C GLY A 448 25.29 20.09 9.06
N GLU A 449 24.00 19.75 9.05
CA GLU A 449 23.45 18.66 9.85
C GLU A 449 23.80 17.32 9.21
N ALA A 450 24.42 16.43 9.98
CA ALA A 450 24.83 15.11 9.53
C ALA A 450 24.16 14.02 10.38
N GLN A 451 23.56 13.03 9.72
CA GLN A 451 22.90 11.91 10.37
C GLN A 451 23.55 10.59 9.95
N ASP A 452 23.93 9.79 10.95
CA ASP A 452 24.64 8.52 10.76
C ASP A 452 23.68 7.32 10.83
N TYR A 453 23.69 6.50 9.77
CA TYR A 453 22.95 5.25 9.66
C TYR A 453 23.91 4.07 9.74
N THR A 454 23.63 3.13 10.63
CA THR A 454 24.45 1.91 10.78
C THR A 454 23.83 0.74 10.03
N VAL A 455 24.57 0.16 9.10
CA VAL A 455 24.12 -0.92 8.22
C VAL A 455 24.99 -2.16 8.43
N ALA A 456 24.37 -3.33 8.52
CA ALA A 456 25.11 -4.58 8.62
C ALA A 456 25.92 -4.84 7.34
N ARG A 457 27.10 -5.45 7.51
CA ARG A 457 28.08 -5.63 6.43
C ARG A 457 27.59 -6.44 5.23
N ASN A 458 26.70 -7.39 5.48
CA ASN A 458 26.23 -8.34 4.47
C ASN A 458 25.04 -7.79 3.66
N VAL A 459 24.59 -6.56 3.93
CA VAL A 459 23.44 -5.96 3.27
C VAL A 459 23.89 -5.03 2.15
N HIS A 460 23.29 -5.20 0.98
CA HIS A 460 23.56 -4.33 -0.17
C HIS A 460 22.99 -2.92 0.10
N VAL A 461 23.89 -1.92 0.09
CA VAL A 461 23.53 -0.51 0.16
C VAL A 461 23.12 -0.08 -1.24
N ASN A 462 21.95 0.53 -1.36
CA ASN A 462 21.41 0.96 -2.65
C ASN A 462 22.09 2.25 -3.14
N VAL A 463 22.41 3.13 -2.21
CA VAL A 463 22.92 4.48 -2.50
C VAL A 463 24.43 4.50 -2.72
N GLN A 464 24.87 5.41 -3.58
CA GLN A 464 26.29 5.63 -3.85
C GLN A 464 26.88 6.79 -3.02
N ASP A 465 28.21 6.83 -2.95
CA ASP A 465 28.94 7.95 -2.34
C ASP A 465 28.81 9.20 -3.23
N GLY A 466 28.39 10.32 -2.64
CA GLY A 466 28.11 11.58 -3.35
C GLY A 466 26.72 11.68 -3.98
N GLU A 467 25.86 10.67 -3.82
CA GLU A 467 24.48 10.71 -4.30
C GLU A 467 23.61 11.61 -3.40
N PHE A 468 22.74 12.43 -4.01
CA PHE A 468 21.74 13.21 -3.28
C PHE A 468 20.50 12.35 -3.04
N VAL A 469 20.10 12.23 -1.77
CA VAL A 469 18.91 11.49 -1.34
C VAL A 469 17.92 12.44 -0.67
N ASN A 470 16.63 12.20 -0.89
CA ASN A 470 15.59 12.91 -0.17
C ASN A 470 15.25 12.19 1.13
N ALA A 471 14.74 12.94 2.10
CA ALA A 471 14.15 12.45 3.32
C ALA A 471 13.06 11.44 2.96
N GLY A 472 13.28 10.21 3.41
CA GLY A 472 12.36 9.12 3.21
C GLY A 472 12.68 8.21 2.02
N ASP A 473 13.82 8.42 1.35
CA ASP A 473 14.36 7.50 0.34
C ASP A 473 15.03 6.28 1.01
N VAL A 474 14.95 5.12 0.36
CA VAL A 474 15.45 3.84 0.89
C VAL A 474 16.95 3.72 0.64
N LEU A 475 17.74 3.83 1.70
CA LEU A 475 19.20 3.69 1.67
C LEU A 475 19.65 2.23 1.47
N VAL A 476 18.90 1.29 2.05
CA VAL A 476 19.26 -0.14 2.10
C VAL A 476 18.03 -1.00 1.87
N GLY A 477 18.16 -2.01 1.02
CA GLY A 477 17.13 -3.05 0.85
C GLY A 477 15.93 -2.58 0.05
N GLU A 478 16.10 -2.34 -1.26
CA GLU A 478 15.01 -1.88 -2.14
C GLU A 478 13.82 -2.85 -2.19
N THR A 479 14.09 -4.15 -2.01
CA THR A 479 13.07 -5.21 -1.95
C THR A 479 12.55 -5.45 -0.52
N MET A 480 13.05 -4.72 0.47
CA MET A 480 12.66 -4.87 1.87
C MET A 480 11.48 -3.98 2.22
N ASN A 481 10.73 -4.41 3.22
CA ASN A 481 9.58 -3.67 3.72
C ASN A 481 10.05 -2.50 4.60
N ILE A 482 9.48 -1.31 4.36
CA ILE A 482 9.69 -0.12 5.18
C ILE A 482 8.87 -0.24 6.46
N ASP A 483 9.45 0.10 7.61
CA ASP A 483 8.72 0.22 8.88
C ASP A 483 7.79 1.45 8.83
N PRO A 484 6.46 1.28 9.02
CA PRO A 484 5.53 2.40 9.05
C PRO A 484 5.89 3.52 10.05
N ARG A 485 6.60 3.19 11.13
CA ARG A 485 7.01 4.19 12.14
C ARG A 485 8.11 5.11 11.64
N ASP A 486 8.99 4.61 10.78
CA ASP A 486 10.02 5.42 10.15
C ASP A 486 9.38 6.39 9.14
N ILE A 487 8.35 5.95 8.41
CA ILE A 487 7.58 6.84 7.51
C ILE A 487 6.92 7.97 8.29
N LEU A 488 6.32 7.68 9.45
CA LEU A 488 5.70 8.72 10.28
C LEU A 488 6.71 9.75 10.76
N ARG A 489 7.90 9.31 11.18
CA ARG A 489 8.96 10.19 11.67
C ARG A 489 9.49 11.10 10.58
N VAL A 490 9.64 10.59 9.36
CA VAL A 490 10.33 11.29 8.27
C VAL A 490 9.38 12.05 7.35
N LYS A 491 8.36 11.38 6.82
CA LYS A 491 7.43 11.95 5.82
C LYS A 491 6.12 12.49 6.44
N GLY A 492 5.88 12.22 7.71
CA GLY A 492 4.71 12.68 8.46
C GLY A 492 3.45 11.82 8.30
N GLU A 493 2.37 12.27 8.94
CA GLU A 493 1.10 11.53 9.05
C GLU A 493 0.44 11.24 7.69
N ARG A 494 0.31 12.26 6.83
CA ARG A 494 -0.41 12.12 5.55
C ARG A 494 0.22 11.07 4.64
N GLU A 495 1.55 11.07 4.57
CA GLU A 495 2.27 10.13 3.72
C GLU A 495 2.22 8.71 4.30
N LEU A 496 2.28 8.56 5.63
CA LEU A 496 2.04 7.28 6.28
C LEU A 496 0.64 6.74 5.97
N GLN A 497 -0.39 7.58 6.10
CA GLN A 497 -1.77 7.15 5.84
C GLN A 497 -1.94 6.69 4.39
N ARG A 498 -1.41 7.46 3.43
CA ARG A 498 -1.40 7.09 2.02
C ARG A 498 -0.66 5.77 1.79
N TYR A 499 0.53 5.63 2.36
CA TYR A 499 1.32 4.40 2.27
C TYR A 499 0.56 3.18 2.81
N LEU A 500 -0.09 3.28 3.97
CA LEU A 500 -0.86 2.17 4.55
C LEU A 500 -2.05 1.79 3.66
N VAL A 501 -2.80 2.78 3.15
CA VAL A 501 -3.93 2.53 2.25
C VAL A 501 -3.46 1.85 0.97
N ASP A 502 -2.46 2.42 0.29
CA ASP A 502 -1.95 1.88 -0.98
C ASP A 502 -1.35 0.48 -0.80
N LYS A 503 -0.56 0.23 0.27
CA LYS A 503 0.03 -1.10 0.51
C LYS A 503 -0.99 -2.17 0.88
N ILE A 504 -2.03 -1.84 1.63
CA ILE A 504 -3.10 -2.80 1.93
C ILE A 504 -3.90 -3.07 0.64
N GLN A 505 -4.18 -2.03 -0.14
CA GLN A 505 -4.91 -2.13 -1.40
C GLN A 505 -4.15 -2.99 -2.44
N GLU A 506 -2.84 -2.79 -2.59
CA GLU A 506 -1.97 -3.64 -3.42
C GLU A 506 -2.11 -5.12 -3.07
N VAL A 507 -2.14 -5.47 -1.77
CA VAL A 507 -2.27 -6.87 -1.34
C VAL A 507 -3.62 -7.45 -1.76
N TYR A 508 -4.73 -6.76 -1.51
CA TYR A 508 -6.06 -7.26 -1.92
C TYR A 508 -6.21 -7.33 -3.44
N ARG A 509 -5.70 -6.33 -4.18
CA ARG A 509 -5.73 -6.29 -5.64
C ARG A 509 -4.85 -7.36 -6.28
N SER A 510 -3.66 -7.65 -5.72
CA SER A 510 -2.80 -8.76 -6.17
C SER A 510 -3.51 -10.11 -6.11
N GLN A 511 -4.47 -10.24 -5.19
CA GLN A 511 -5.33 -11.42 -5.04
C GLN A 511 -6.66 -11.33 -5.78
N SER A 512 -6.80 -10.36 -6.69
CA SER A 512 -8.00 -10.10 -7.50
C SER A 512 -9.26 -9.82 -6.65
N VAL A 513 -9.11 -9.24 -5.47
CA VAL A 513 -10.21 -8.76 -4.64
C VAL A 513 -10.27 -7.24 -4.73
N ALA A 514 -11.43 -6.73 -5.15
CA ALA A 514 -11.68 -5.30 -5.19
C ALA A 514 -12.27 -4.83 -3.85
N ILE A 515 -11.56 -3.92 -3.18
CA ILE A 515 -12.03 -3.21 -1.98
C ILE A 515 -11.92 -1.71 -2.27
N ASN A 516 -12.85 -0.92 -1.77
CA ASN A 516 -12.74 0.54 -1.88
C ASN A 516 -11.89 1.10 -0.74
N ASP A 517 -11.00 2.04 -1.08
CA ASP A 517 -10.07 2.69 -0.15
C ASP A 517 -10.76 3.26 1.09
N LYS A 518 -12.04 3.68 1.00
CA LYS A 518 -12.77 4.28 2.13
C LYS A 518 -12.83 3.36 3.34
N HIS A 519 -12.88 2.04 3.11
CA HIS A 519 -12.91 1.07 4.19
C HIS A 519 -11.56 0.98 4.89
N ILE A 520 -10.46 1.01 4.13
CA ILE A 520 -9.10 0.98 4.69
C ILE A 520 -8.81 2.28 5.42
N GLU A 521 -9.19 3.43 4.85
CA GLU A 521 -9.07 4.76 5.45
C GLU A 521 -9.75 4.84 6.83
N VAL A 522 -10.94 4.23 6.99
CA VAL A 522 -11.65 4.18 8.28
C VAL A 522 -10.80 3.48 9.35
N ILE A 523 -10.14 2.37 9.01
CA ILE A 523 -9.27 1.64 9.95
C ILE A 523 -7.99 2.43 10.22
N VAL A 524 -7.36 2.98 9.18
CA VAL A 524 -6.12 3.77 9.31
C VAL A 524 -6.36 5.03 10.17
N ARG A 525 -7.53 5.68 10.04
CA ARG A 525 -7.95 6.79 10.93
C ARG A 525 -7.95 6.34 12.40
N GLN A 526 -8.44 5.14 12.71
CA GLN A 526 -8.45 4.63 14.07
C GLN A 526 -7.05 4.23 14.59
N MET A 527 -6.16 3.77 13.70
CA MET A 527 -4.77 3.48 14.07
C MET A 527 -3.96 4.75 14.43
N MET A 528 -4.37 5.91 13.90
CA MET A 528 -3.72 7.21 14.12
C MET A 528 -4.54 8.16 15.01
N ARG A 529 -5.42 7.61 15.85
CA ARG A 529 -6.30 8.39 16.73
C ARG A 529 -5.56 9.04 17.90
N SER A 530 -4.42 8.48 18.32
CA SER A 530 -3.70 8.88 19.52
C SER A 530 -2.54 9.82 19.24
N VAL A 531 -2.30 10.73 20.17
CA VAL A 531 -1.18 11.66 20.24
C VAL A 531 -0.40 11.37 21.51
N GLU A 532 0.92 11.41 21.44
CA GLU A 532 1.81 11.30 22.59
C GLU A 532 2.34 12.70 22.94
N ILE A 533 2.22 13.10 24.20
CA ILE A 533 2.60 14.44 24.67
C ILE A 533 4.11 14.53 24.84
N GLU A 534 4.75 15.49 24.17
CA GLU A 534 6.17 15.79 24.31
C GLU A 534 6.39 16.92 25.33
N GLU A 535 5.62 18.00 25.20
CA GLU A 535 5.65 19.13 26.11
C GLU A 535 4.24 19.44 26.62
N VAL A 536 4.10 19.62 27.93
CA VAL A 536 2.78 19.81 28.57
C VAL A 536 2.29 21.26 28.49
N GLY A 537 3.19 22.25 28.45
CA GLY A 537 2.82 23.66 28.58
C GLY A 537 2.04 23.92 29.87
N ASP A 538 0.93 24.65 29.77
CA ASP A 538 -0.02 24.94 30.86
C ASP A 538 -1.27 24.04 30.85
N THR A 539 -1.21 22.90 30.14
CA THR A 539 -2.31 21.91 30.09
C THR A 539 -2.29 20.94 31.27
N ASP A 540 -3.40 20.21 31.44
CA ASP A 540 -3.51 19.16 32.47
C ASP A 540 -2.86 17.81 32.07
N PHE A 541 -2.08 17.77 30.98
CA PHE A 541 -1.45 16.54 30.47
C PHE A 541 -0.19 16.15 31.23
N LEU A 542 0.23 14.90 31.07
CA LEU A 542 1.55 14.41 31.50
C LEU A 542 2.47 14.16 30.30
N ILE A 543 3.78 14.31 30.51
CA ILE A 543 4.79 13.95 29.51
C ILE A 543 4.68 12.44 29.22
N ASP A 544 4.79 12.07 27.94
CA ASP A 544 4.61 10.70 27.42
C ASP A 544 3.18 10.13 27.62
N GLU A 545 2.20 10.94 28.03
CA GLU A 545 0.81 10.52 28.10
C GLU A 545 0.26 10.28 26.68
N GLN A 546 -0.44 9.16 26.50
CA GLN A 546 -1.15 8.83 25.26
C GLN A 546 -2.59 9.30 25.39
N VAL A 547 -2.95 10.32 24.63
CA VAL A 547 -4.28 10.93 24.65
C VAL A 547 -4.93 10.86 23.27
N ASP A 548 -6.25 10.81 23.23
CA ASP A 548 -6.96 10.93 21.96
C ASP A 548 -6.77 12.33 21.35
N ARG A 549 -6.59 12.38 20.03
CA ARG A 549 -6.31 13.61 19.26
C ARG A 549 -7.33 14.74 19.50
N TRP A 550 -8.60 14.39 19.67
CA TRP A 550 -9.65 15.39 19.89
C TRP A 550 -9.59 15.98 21.29
N ARG A 551 -9.31 15.18 22.32
CA ARG A 551 -9.08 15.65 23.70
C ARG A 551 -7.85 16.54 23.78
N PHE A 552 -6.78 16.17 23.07
CA PHE A 552 -5.59 17.01 22.92
C PHE A 552 -5.92 18.38 22.30
N LYS A 553 -6.69 18.39 21.20
CA LYS A 553 -7.10 19.63 20.52
C LYS A 553 -8.00 20.50 21.42
N GLU A 554 -9.00 19.91 22.06
CA GLU A 554 -9.94 20.62 22.93
C GLU A 554 -9.25 21.28 24.13
N GLU A 555 -8.34 20.55 24.77
CA GLU A 555 -7.58 21.08 25.92
C GLU A 555 -6.63 22.20 25.51
N ASN A 556 -5.95 22.04 24.36
CA ASN A 556 -5.09 23.09 23.81
C ASN A 556 -5.89 24.34 23.42
N GLU A 557 -7.07 24.19 22.81
CA GLU A 557 -7.96 25.30 22.50
C GLU A 557 -8.40 26.04 23.77
N ARG A 558 -8.72 25.30 24.85
CA ARG A 558 -9.07 25.87 26.15
C ARG A 558 -7.93 26.68 26.76
N VAL A 559 -6.72 26.14 26.78
CA VAL A 559 -5.54 26.80 27.35
C VAL A 559 -5.13 28.02 26.52
N THR A 560 -5.18 27.90 25.19
CA THR A 560 -4.89 29.01 24.27
C THR A 560 -5.91 30.15 24.45
N ALA A 561 -7.19 29.82 24.60
CA ALA A 561 -8.24 30.82 24.89
C ALA A 561 -8.05 31.52 26.24
N ALA A 562 -7.43 30.84 27.22
CA ALA A 562 -7.04 31.41 28.50
C ALA A 562 -5.71 32.20 28.44
N GLY A 563 -5.01 32.22 27.29
CA GLY A 563 -3.73 32.90 27.09
C GLY A 563 -2.51 32.13 27.59
N GLY A 564 -2.65 30.85 27.91
CA GLY A 564 -1.55 29.96 28.31
C GLY A 564 -0.81 29.34 27.13
N THR A 565 0.22 28.57 27.45
CA THR A 565 1.01 27.80 26.49
C THR A 565 0.36 26.43 26.22
N PRO A 566 -0.01 26.11 24.96
CA PRO A 566 -0.59 24.81 24.63
C PRO A 566 0.45 23.68 24.71
N ALA A 567 -0.01 22.45 24.90
CA ALA A 567 0.84 21.27 24.84
C ALA A 567 1.30 20.97 23.41
N ILE A 568 2.52 20.46 23.28
CA ILE A 568 3.07 19.93 22.04
C ILE A 568 3.02 18.41 22.12
N GLY A 569 2.46 17.79 21.10
CA GLY A 569 2.35 16.34 21.02
C GLY A 569 2.65 15.85 19.61
N ARG A 570 3.21 14.64 19.53
CA ARG A 570 3.50 13.96 18.27
C ARG A 570 2.42 12.91 17.96
N PRO A 571 2.04 12.73 16.69
CA PRO A 571 1.11 11.67 16.30
C PRO A 571 1.71 10.30 16.62
N LEU A 572 0.87 9.37 17.09
CA LEU A 572 1.30 8.02 17.45
C LEU A 572 0.57 6.98 16.59
N LEU A 573 1.33 6.15 15.87
CA LEU A 573 0.78 5.00 15.15
C LEU A 573 0.63 3.81 16.11
N LEU A 574 -0.60 3.37 16.34
CA LEU A 574 -0.92 2.19 17.13
C LEU A 574 -1.48 1.08 16.24
N GLY A 575 -1.03 -0.16 16.47
CA GLY A 575 -1.65 -1.33 15.87
C GLY A 575 -3.08 -1.52 16.38
N ILE A 576 -3.95 -2.12 15.58
CA ILE A 576 -5.39 -2.26 15.89
C ILE A 576 -5.67 -2.91 17.27
N THR A 577 -4.82 -3.85 17.72
CA THR A 577 -4.97 -4.48 19.04
C THR A 577 -4.71 -3.50 20.19
N LYS A 578 -3.73 -2.61 20.05
CA LYS A 578 -3.40 -1.61 21.08
C LYS A 578 -4.39 -0.44 21.02
N ALA A 579 -4.80 -0.04 19.82
CA ALA A 579 -5.80 0.99 19.60
C ALA A 579 -7.17 0.61 20.21
N SER A 580 -7.60 -0.66 20.09
CA SER A 580 -8.86 -1.13 20.68
C SER A 580 -8.87 -1.19 22.21
N LEU A 581 -7.70 -1.34 22.86
CA LEU A 581 -7.58 -1.29 24.32
C LEU A 581 -7.56 0.15 24.86
N SER A 582 -7.26 1.13 24.01
CA SER A 582 -7.22 2.56 24.36
C SER A 582 -8.56 3.28 24.17
N THR A 583 -9.68 2.57 24.06
CA THR A 583 -11.01 3.19 23.95
C THR A 583 -11.46 3.81 25.27
N GLU A 584 -12.25 4.90 25.20
CA GLU A 584 -12.81 5.56 26.39
C GLU A 584 -13.71 4.63 27.21
N SER A 585 -14.56 3.84 26.54
CA SER A 585 -15.45 2.89 27.21
C SER A 585 -14.67 1.72 27.77
N PHE A 586 -14.61 1.64 29.11
CA PHE A 586 -14.03 0.47 29.78
C PHE A 586 -14.92 -0.77 29.62
N ILE A 587 -16.23 -0.61 29.43
CA ILE A 587 -17.16 -1.73 29.15
C ILE A 587 -16.81 -2.35 27.79
N SER A 588 -16.63 -1.52 26.76
CA SER A 588 -16.21 -1.96 25.43
C SER A 588 -14.82 -2.60 25.47
N ALA A 589 -13.83 -1.94 26.11
CA ALA A 589 -12.47 -2.48 26.22
C ALA A 589 -12.41 -3.81 26.97
N ALA A 590 -13.15 -3.94 28.09
CA ALA A 590 -13.16 -5.14 28.92
C ALA A 590 -13.73 -6.39 28.22
N SER A 591 -14.56 -6.20 27.19
CA SER A 591 -15.14 -7.28 26.39
C SER A 591 -14.19 -7.87 25.33
N PHE A 592 -13.10 -7.15 25.03
CA PHE A 592 -12.15 -7.55 23.99
C PHE A 592 -11.09 -8.52 24.53
N GLN A 593 -10.14 -8.00 25.32
CA GLN A 593 -9.02 -8.74 25.90
C GLN A 593 -8.60 -8.13 27.25
N GLU A 594 -7.91 -8.91 28.07
CA GLU A 594 -7.30 -8.44 29.33
C GLU A 594 -8.31 -7.81 30.31
N THR A 595 -9.52 -8.37 30.38
CA THR A 595 -10.66 -7.90 31.20
C THR A 595 -10.26 -7.53 32.63
N THR A 596 -9.45 -8.35 33.29
CA THR A 596 -8.98 -8.08 34.67
C THR A 596 -8.18 -6.79 34.76
N ARG A 597 -7.27 -6.53 33.80
CA ARG A 597 -6.43 -5.32 33.77
C ARG A 597 -7.31 -4.08 33.58
N VAL A 598 -8.19 -4.11 32.57
CA VAL A 598 -9.08 -3.00 32.23
C VAL A 598 -10.01 -2.64 33.39
N LEU A 599 -10.66 -3.65 34.02
CA LEU A 599 -11.58 -3.39 35.13
C LEU A 599 -10.86 -2.91 36.39
N THR A 600 -9.64 -3.39 36.64
CA THR A 600 -8.83 -2.93 37.79
C THR A 600 -8.44 -1.46 37.61
N GLU A 601 -7.99 -1.07 36.42
CA GLU A 601 -7.65 0.31 36.10
C GLU A 601 -8.87 1.23 36.22
N ALA A 602 -10.01 0.81 35.66
CA ALA A 602 -11.27 1.56 35.76
C ALA A 602 -11.75 1.72 37.21
N ALA A 603 -11.59 0.69 38.04
CA ALA A 603 -11.94 0.75 39.47
C ALA A 603 -11.02 1.68 40.27
N ILE A 604 -9.70 1.65 40.01
CA ILE A 604 -8.72 2.52 40.68
C ILE A 604 -8.96 3.99 40.30
N SER A 605 -9.27 4.25 39.03
CA SER A 605 -9.50 5.61 38.51
C SER A 605 -10.92 6.13 38.70
N GLY A 606 -11.85 5.29 39.17
CA GLY A 606 -13.26 5.66 39.34
C GLY A 606 -13.94 6.07 38.04
N ARG A 607 -13.59 5.43 36.91
CA ARG A 607 -14.10 5.80 35.57
C ARG A 607 -15.62 5.65 35.50
N VAL A 608 -16.24 6.58 34.78
CA VAL A 608 -17.67 6.57 34.45
C VAL A 608 -17.82 6.34 32.94
N ASP A 609 -18.64 5.37 32.57
CA ASP A 609 -18.94 5.07 31.16
C ASP A 609 -20.24 5.79 30.75
N HIS A 610 -20.20 6.49 29.62
CA HIS A 610 -21.31 7.28 29.11
C HIS A 610 -22.17 6.57 28.05
N LEU A 611 -21.87 5.32 27.71
CA LEU A 611 -22.65 4.49 26.79
C LEU A 611 -22.89 5.15 25.42
N ARG A 612 -21.84 5.71 24.81
CA ARG A 612 -21.89 6.42 23.52
C ARG A 612 -21.57 5.55 22.31
N GLY A 613 -20.95 4.39 22.52
CA GLY A 613 -20.57 3.42 21.50
C GLY A 613 -21.63 2.33 21.26
N LEU A 614 -21.39 1.49 20.26
CA LEU A 614 -22.32 0.39 19.92
C LEU A 614 -22.27 -0.73 20.97
N LYS A 615 -21.06 -1.17 21.33
CA LYS A 615 -20.86 -2.42 22.09
C LYS A 615 -21.35 -2.33 23.53
N GLU A 616 -21.06 -1.23 24.21
CA GLU A 616 -21.57 -0.95 25.54
C GLU A 616 -23.11 -0.94 25.61
N ASN A 617 -23.79 -0.35 24.62
CA ASN A 617 -25.26 -0.39 24.56
C ASN A 617 -25.79 -1.80 24.33
N VAL A 618 -25.14 -2.58 23.46
CA VAL A 618 -25.49 -4.01 23.27
C VAL A 618 -25.32 -4.81 24.57
N ILE A 619 -24.21 -4.62 25.29
CA ILE A 619 -23.91 -5.35 26.55
C ILE A 619 -24.94 -5.00 27.64
N VAL A 620 -25.33 -3.73 27.74
CA VAL A 620 -26.30 -3.25 28.75
C VAL A 620 -27.75 -3.56 28.33
N GLY A 621 -28.01 -3.88 27.05
CA GLY A 621 -29.34 -4.15 26.52
C GLY A 621 -30.13 -2.89 26.15
N ARG A 622 -29.44 -1.81 25.76
CA ARG A 622 -30.03 -0.57 25.23
C ARG A 622 -30.00 -0.56 23.70
N VAL A 623 -30.79 0.32 23.10
CA VAL A 623 -30.73 0.60 21.66
C VAL A 623 -29.35 1.17 21.32
N ILE A 624 -28.77 0.70 20.21
CA ILE A 624 -27.47 1.20 19.74
C ILE A 624 -27.60 2.62 19.17
N PRO A 625 -26.62 3.52 19.38
CA PRO A 625 -26.65 4.90 18.89
C PRO A 625 -26.29 5.02 17.39
N ALA A 626 -26.85 4.15 16.56
CA ALA A 626 -26.67 4.11 15.11
C ALA A 626 -27.98 3.72 14.41
N GLY A 627 -28.11 4.07 13.13
CA GLY A 627 -29.32 3.88 12.34
C GLY A 627 -30.54 4.51 13.04
N THR A 628 -31.62 3.75 13.17
CA THR A 628 -32.86 4.21 13.83
C THR A 628 -32.71 4.53 15.33
N GLY A 629 -31.60 4.15 15.96
CA GLY A 629 -31.33 4.44 17.37
C GLY A 629 -30.64 5.77 17.62
N MET A 630 -30.40 6.57 16.57
CA MET A 630 -29.88 7.93 16.70
C MET A 630 -30.95 8.89 17.19
N ASP A 631 -30.57 9.86 18.04
CA ASP A 631 -31.48 10.90 18.56
C ASP A 631 -32.23 11.64 17.44
N HIS A 632 -31.55 11.87 16.31
CA HIS A 632 -32.12 12.48 15.11
C HIS A 632 -33.40 11.78 14.59
N TYR A 633 -33.48 10.45 14.74
CA TYR A 633 -34.63 9.66 14.28
C TYR A 633 -35.61 9.33 15.40
N HIS A 634 -35.29 9.66 16.66
CA HIS A 634 -36.16 9.37 17.80
C HIS A 634 -37.04 10.58 18.15
N ASP A 635 -36.50 11.79 18.01
CA ASP A 635 -37.15 13.03 18.47
C ASP A 635 -37.80 13.83 17.32
N PHE A 636 -38.46 13.16 16.37
CA PHE A 636 -39.23 13.84 15.33
C PHE A 636 -40.73 13.82 15.64
N HIS A 637 -41.33 15.01 15.69
CA HIS A 637 -42.78 15.17 15.77
C HIS A 637 -43.31 15.36 14.34
N ILE A 638 -44.10 14.40 13.86
CA ILE A 638 -44.88 14.59 12.63
C ILE A 638 -45.99 15.60 12.96
N GLU A 639 -46.02 16.74 12.28
CA GLU A 639 -47.19 17.62 12.32
C GLU A 639 -48.37 16.85 11.69
N ASP A 640 -49.46 16.69 12.43
CA ASP A 640 -50.67 16.06 11.92
C ASP A 640 -51.16 16.84 10.69
N VAL A 641 -50.94 16.27 9.51
CA VAL A 641 -51.53 16.79 8.26
C VAL A 641 -53.02 16.52 8.35
N VAL A 642 -53.77 17.52 8.81
CA VAL A 642 -55.22 17.54 8.72
C VAL A 642 -55.56 17.57 7.24
N TYR A 643 -55.82 16.41 6.65
CA TYR A 643 -56.47 16.35 5.35
C TYR A 643 -57.81 17.09 5.52
N PRO A 644 -58.07 18.16 4.75
CA PRO A 644 -59.39 18.76 4.78
C PRO A 644 -60.38 17.66 4.40
N THR A 645 -61.23 17.26 5.34
CA THR A 645 -62.39 16.43 5.03
C THR A 645 -63.12 17.15 3.90
N PRO A 646 -63.31 16.52 2.73
CA PRO A 646 -64.13 17.11 1.69
C PRO A 646 -65.47 17.45 2.33
N GLU A 647 -65.89 18.71 2.25
CA GLU A 647 -67.28 19.05 2.52
C GLU A 647 -68.10 18.19 1.56
N LEU A 648 -68.77 17.17 2.11
CA LEU A 648 -69.82 16.48 1.39
C LEU A 648 -70.87 17.53 1.08
N VAL A 649 -70.83 18.06 -0.14
CA VAL A 649 -71.94 18.81 -0.72
C VAL A 649 -73.08 17.80 -0.85
N ALA A 650 -73.90 17.72 0.19
CA ALA A 650 -75.15 17.01 0.16
C ALA A 650 -76.09 17.81 -0.74
N ASP A 651 -76.10 17.54 -2.06
CA ASP A 651 -77.31 17.74 -2.86
C ASP A 651 -77.39 17.14 -4.29
N ASP A 652 -76.48 16.27 -4.76
CA ASP A 652 -76.60 15.73 -6.14
C ASP A 652 -76.53 14.19 -6.27
N LEU A 653 -76.81 13.43 -5.21
CA LEU A 653 -76.67 11.95 -5.23
C LEU A 653 -77.98 11.15 -5.41
N TYR A 654 -79.09 11.78 -5.78
CA TYR A 654 -80.35 11.07 -6.06
C TYR A 654 -80.98 11.43 -7.41
N ASN A 655 -80.25 11.24 -8.52
CA ASN A 655 -80.93 11.18 -9.82
C ASN A 655 -80.19 10.43 -10.93
N TYR A 656 -79.82 9.18 -10.68
CA TYR A 656 -79.48 8.25 -11.76
C TYR A 656 -80.26 6.95 -11.60
N ASP A 657 -81.39 6.86 -12.31
CA ASP A 657 -82.07 5.60 -12.61
C ASP A 657 -81.14 4.75 -13.48
N TYR A 658 -80.51 3.74 -12.89
CA TYR A 658 -79.83 2.69 -13.64
C TYR A 658 -80.79 1.51 -13.86
N PRO A 659 -80.92 0.98 -15.10
CA PRO A 659 -81.76 -0.18 -15.37
C PRO A 659 -81.26 -1.46 -14.68
N GLU A 660 -82.19 -2.26 -14.16
CA GLU A 660 -82.02 -3.40 -13.24
C GLU A 660 -81.07 -4.53 -13.69
N GLU A 661 -80.50 -4.49 -14.90
CA GLU A 661 -79.63 -5.57 -15.39
C GLU A 661 -78.21 -5.56 -14.79
N PHE A 662 -77.78 -4.46 -14.16
CA PHE A 662 -76.41 -4.34 -13.64
C PHE A 662 -76.20 -4.96 -12.25
N ILE A 663 -77.27 -5.20 -11.49
CA ILE A 663 -77.18 -5.69 -10.09
C ILE A 663 -76.86 -7.20 -10.04
N ARG A 664 -77.01 -7.95 -11.13
CA ARG A 664 -76.85 -9.41 -11.15
C ARG A 664 -75.42 -9.93 -11.38
N THR A 665 -74.42 -9.05 -11.56
CA THR A 665 -73.05 -9.49 -11.95
C THR A 665 -71.94 -9.17 -10.95
N MET A 666 -72.23 -8.61 -9.77
CA MET A 666 -71.18 -8.46 -8.76
C MET A 666 -70.90 -9.79 -8.03
N PRO A 667 -69.64 -10.24 -7.96
CA PRO A 667 -69.27 -11.45 -7.24
C PRO A 667 -69.41 -11.20 -5.73
N GLN A 668 -70.26 -11.98 -5.07
CA GLN A 668 -70.35 -12.03 -3.62
C GLN A 668 -69.10 -12.73 -3.07
N VAL A 669 -68.14 -11.94 -2.57
CA VAL A 669 -67.09 -12.48 -1.71
C VAL A 669 -67.69 -12.61 -0.31
N LEU A 670 -67.99 -13.86 0.07
CA LEU A 670 -68.46 -14.25 1.39
C LEU A 670 -67.40 -13.88 2.45
N SER A 671 -67.78 -13.01 3.38
CA SER A 671 -67.10 -12.88 4.66
C SER A 671 -67.54 -14.05 5.56
N GLU A 672 -66.72 -15.07 5.70
CA GLU A 672 -66.84 -16.00 6.82
C GLU A 672 -66.04 -15.42 7.99
N GLY A 673 -66.76 -14.98 9.02
CA GLY A 673 -66.22 -14.68 10.34
C GLY A 673 -66.48 -15.83 11.33
N ASP A 674 -65.68 -15.79 12.39
CA ASP A 674 -65.89 -16.32 13.75
C ASP A 674 -65.72 -17.82 14.04
N ASN A 675 -64.58 -18.16 14.64
CA ASN A 675 -64.47 -18.50 16.08
C ASN A 675 -63.02 -18.63 16.55
#